data_AF-A0A935TE30-F1
#
_entry.id   AF-A0A935TE30-F1
#
_cell.length_a   1.000
_cell.length_b   1.000
_cell.length_c   1.000
_cell.angle_alpha   90.00
_cell.angle_beta   90.00
_cell.angle_gamma   90.00
#
_symmetry.space_group_name_H-M   'P 1'
#
loop_
_entity.id
_entity.type
_entity.pdbx_description
1 polymer ?
#
loop_
_entity_poly.entity_id
_entity_poly.type
_entity_poly.pdbx_seq_one_letter_code
_entity_poly.pdbx_strand_id
1 'polypeptide(L)'
;MTSLYDFLGVSPTASSDEIKKAYRRQAMRWHPDRSPDNRAEAERRFKEIAHAYSVLSDPVKRKSYDEAAIGGDAAFQQGSDDFTEDKAFATFLAAMLDLAFEMALRGGDQITIYRALMTEGCPEGIAQTVATRAHAMANRQSAKTSSGNASDRSRESPGTVPPKQQPDESAPAETIRDVSPWARFLARAIDLAVVAVLALIAGIAMAFTLPIWKLGAIPSALLSTALFGVALLGYEAVAISLFGTTIGKAAFGLRISAEGGRLLELKTAFHRAFWAWASGNACYFFFPAATVFFWWRGYKVLTTTGSTSWDDKVGSTVTQSTIGSFRFLLGASLSVLLLLVGLVLSNLNKQTLKRDLRTALLSDQEAFNQTSNAGAAGASQKPAEDFLRDRSGTATAVKAEMVVKIGHVAPLTGPIAHLGKDNENGARLAVDDANAQKIVIDGKLVTFELLGEDDQADPKTGTVVAQKLVDAHVAGVVGHLNSGTTIPASAIYNQAGFPQISPSATNPKYTQQGFKTAFRVMANDVQQGSVVGTYAVKNLGARRIAIVDDRTAYGYGLANEFEKAAQANGAAIVAREFTNDNVTDFKAILTKIKAKNPDVIFLGGMDAIGGPMLKQMKELGIKAKFTTGDGGCSPELIKLAGGASEGVICTQAGLPADKLPNGQKFVEDFTKKYGQIQIYSPYSYDAVMVLIDAMKRANSVDPVKYLPEVGKTAYDGVTGKIEFDEKGDIKNGAITVFEIKDGKLVIRDVVYAPSGYAIVGTGAERSNTRALVESRMDTAIRINDRLHAEPYLAQIKIISEWIKTNQLQTSNYSPARFSDVLAINNYLLKQQIRNAPVAVTKYLTDREIWWMDDFGFHIYASNLTTGVMSGLAYELNFGGDCGSRRKGPYVYYLLQFDPPLQPADSQVVNMPKQEDILQSIGGGKTICGTLVTVW
;
A
#
# COMPACT_ATOMS: atom_id res chain seq x y z
N MET A 1 16.77 0.28 37.42
CA MET A 1 16.16 0.95 36.24
C MET A 1 14.66 0.72 36.31
N THR A 2 13.85 1.68 35.87
CA THR A 2 12.38 1.56 35.87
C THR A 2 11.94 0.89 34.57
N SER A 3 11.27 -0.25 34.65
CA SER A 3 10.77 -1.00 33.49
C SER A 3 9.47 -0.41 32.94
N LEU A 4 9.05 -0.82 31.73
CA LEU A 4 7.73 -0.46 31.19
C LEU A 4 6.59 -1.01 32.05
N TYR A 5 6.82 -2.13 32.74
CA TYR A 5 5.88 -2.71 33.70
C TYR A 5 5.72 -1.84 34.94
N ASP A 6 6.80 -1.21 35.43
CA ASP A 6 6.77 -0.29 36.58
C ASP A 6 5.99 1.01 36.28
N PHE A 7 6.09 1.54 35.05
CA PHE A 7 5.30 2.72 34.64
C PHE A 7 3.78 2.45 34.64
N LEU A 8 3.35 1.21 34.36
CA LEU A 8 1.95 0.80 34.51
C LEU A 8 1.62 0.34 35.94
N GLY A 9 2.61 -0.13 36.70
CA GLY A 9 2.45 -0.71 38.04
C GLY A 9 1.89 -2.14 38.01
N VAL A 10 2.37 -2.98 37.07
CA VAL A 10 1.92 -4.37 36.89
C VAL A 10 3.09 -5.35 36.85
N SER A 11 2.82 -6.64 37.05
CA SER A 11 3.84 -7.70 36.91
C SER A 11 4.22 -7.93 35.43
N PRO A 12 5.47 -8.33 35.12
CA PRO A 12 5.83 -8.90 33.81
C PRO A 12 4.97 -10.09 33.40
N THR A 13 4.31 -10.78 34.34
CA THR A 13 3.37 -11.87 34.08
C THR A 13 1.91 -11.41 33.86
N ALA A 14 1.62 -10.11 33.90
CA ALA A 14 0.26 -9.58 33.83
C ALA A 14 -0.43 -9.94 32.49
N SER A 15 -1.72 -10.26 32.56
CA SER A 15 -2.56 -10.47 31.39
C SER A 15 -2.80 -9.17 30.62
N SER A 16 -3.18 -9.28 29.34
CA SER A 16 -3.49 -8.11 28.50
C SER A 16 -4.61 -7.24 29.09
N ASP A 17 -5.55 -7.82 29.82
CA ASP A 17 -6.65 -7.09 30.45
C ASP A 17 -6.22 -6.37 31.74
N GLU A 18 -5.27 -6.92 32.49
CA GLU A 18 -4.64 -6.23 33.62
C GLU A 18 -3.80 -5.03 33.14
N ILE A 19 -3.05 -5.20 32.05
CA ILE A 19 -2.28 -4.13 31.39
C ILE A 19 -3.20 -3.00 30.91
N LYS A 20 -4.33 -3.33 30.26
CA LYS A 20 -5.36 -2.35 29.86
C LYS A 20 -5.96 -1.60 31.05
N LYS A 21 -6.33 -2.31 32.13
CA LYS A 21 -6.91 -1.71 33.34
C LYS A 21 -5.90 -0.81 34.07
N ALA A 22 -4.64 -1.23 34.15
CA ALA A 22 -3.57 -0.45 34.75
C ALA A 22 -3.27 0.82 33.94
N TYR A 23 -3.16 0.70 32.61
CA TYR A 23 -3.00 1.86 31.73
C TYR A 23 -4.11 2.89 31.91
N ARG A 24 -5.38 2.49 31.82
CA ARG A 24 -6.53 3.39 32.03
C ARG A 24 -6.42 4.13 33.38
N ARG A 25 -6.10 3.42 34.46
CA ARG A 25 -5.95 3.98 35.81
C ARG A 25 -4.80 5.00 35.90
N GLN A 26 -3.63 4.66 35.37
CA GLN A 26 -2.45 5.54 35.43
C GLN A 26 -2.60 6.75 34.50
N ALA A 27 -3.14 6.56 33.28
CA ALA A 27 -3.39 7.64 32.33
C ALA A 27 -4.42 8.64 32.87
N MET A 28 -5.49 8.18 33.54
CA MET A 28 -6.44 9.08 34.21
C MET A 28 -5.82 9.80 35.42
N ARG A 29 -4.92 9.14 36.17
CA ARG A 29 -4.21 9.76 37.30
C ARG A 29 -3.30 10.90 36.88
N TRP A 30 -2.57 10.72 35.77
CA TRP A 30 -1.56 11.66 35.27
C TRP A 30 -2.05 12.53 34.11
N HIS A 31 -3.35 12.56 33.83
CA HIS A 31 -3.91 13.40 32.77
C HIS A 31 -3.60 14.90 33.02
N PRO A 32 -3.06 15.66 32.05
CA PRO A 32 -2.63 17.04 32.26
C PRO A 32 -3.70 17.94 32.87
N ASP A 33 -4.94 17.85 32.36
CA ASP A 33 -6.08 18.65 32.86
C ASP A 33 -6.57 18.27 34.27
N ARG A 34 -6.06 17.18 34.86
CA ARG A 34 -6.35 16.77 36.24
C ARG A 34 -5.26 17.16 37.24
N SER A 35 -4.11 17.66 36.77
CA SER A 35 -2.97 18.07 37.61
C SER A 35 -2.49 19.49 37.23
N PRO A 36 -3.34 20.52 37.32
CA PRO A 36 -3.00 21.88 36.84
C PRO A 36 -1.76 22.46 37.55
N ASP A 37 -1.60 22.18 38.85
CA ASP A 37 -0.50 22.71 39.68
C ASP A 37 0.86 22.03 39.41
N ASN A 38 0.89 20.90 38.70
CA ASN A 38 2.11 20.18 38.33
C ASN A 38 2.04 19.63 36.90
N ARG A 39 1.53 20.46 35.99
CA ARG A 39 1.15 20.07 34.62
C ARG A 39 2.32 19.47 33.82
N ALA A 40 3.52 20.02 33.94
CA ALA A 40 4.70 19.54 33.20
C ALA A 40 5.15 18.13 33.63
N GLU A 41 5.08 17.79 34.93
CA GLU A 41 5.34 16.42 35.39
C GLU A 41 4.22 15.48 34.91
N ALA A 42 2.96 15.92 35.00
CA ALA A 42 1.81 15.14 34.54
C ALA A 42 1.90 14.82 33.04
N GLU A 43 2.21 15.80 32.19
CA GLU A 43 2.42 15.61 30.75
C GLU A 43 3.56 14.63 30.45
N ARG A 44 4.68 14.68 31.20
CA ARG A 44 5.77 13.71 31.04
C ARG A 44 5.35 12.31 31.44
N ARG A 45 4.73 12.15 32.62
CA ARG A 45 4.23 10.84 33.10
C ARG A 45 3.17 10.26 32.17
N PHE A 46 2.25 11.07 31.66
CA PHE A 46 1.22 10.65 30.72
C PHE A 46 1.83 10.08 29.42
N LYS A 47 2.89 10.72 28.89
CA LYS A 47 3.66 10.22 27.73
C LYS A 47 4.38 8.90 28.04
N GLU A 48 5.08 8.81 29.18
CA GLU A 48 5.74 7.57 29.66
C GLU A 48 4.75 6.40 29.77
N ILE A 49 3.58 6.64 30.38
CA ILE A 49 2.51 5.64 30.60
C ILE A 49 1.86 5.19 29.28
N ALA A 50 1.61 6.12 28.35
CA ALA A 50 1.06 5.80 27.04
C ALA A 50 2.06 5.06 26.14
N HIS A 51 3.34 5.41 26.21
CA HIS A 51 4.40 4.65 25.53
C HIS A 51 4.49 3.23 26.08
N ALA A 52 4.55 3.05 27.41
CA ALA A 52 4.59 1.74 28.05
C ALA A 52 3.39 0.86 27.64
N TYR A 53 2.18 1.41 27.62
CA TYR A 53 1.01 0.68 27.11
C TYR A 53 1.10 0.34 25.62
N SER A 54 1.62 1.25 24.76
CA SER A 54 1.75 1.01 23.31
C SER A 54 2.70 -0.13 22.93
N VAL A 55 3.61 -0.50 23.86
CA VAL A 55 4.53 -1.63 23.76
C VAL A 55 3.94 -2.88 24.43
N LEU A 56 3.49 -2.76 25.69
CA LEU A 56 3.05 -3.91 26.50
C LEU A 56 1.66 -4.46 26.13
N SER A 57 0.81 -3.69 25.45
CA SER A 57 -0.50 -4.17 24.95
C SER A 57 -0.42 -4.95 23.64
N ASP A 58 0.71 -4.87 22.93
CA ASP A 58 0.98 -5.56 21.67
C ASP A 58 1.80 -6.84 21.95
N PRO A 59 1.27 -8.05 21.68
CA PRO A 59 1.97 -9.29 22.03
C PRO A 59 3.35 -9.46 21.38
N VAL A 60 3.56 -8.88 20.19
CA VAL A 60 4.83 -9.01 19.46
C VAL A 60 5.85 -8.04 20.06
N LYS A 61 5.47 -6.77 20.27
CA LYS A 61 6.37 -5.78 20.87
C LYS A 61 6.70 -6.10 22.33
N ARG A 62 5.72 -6.59 23.10
CA ARG A 62 5.93 -7.05 24.47
C ARG A 62 6.95 -8.17 24.52
N LYS A 63 6.81 -9.19 23.66
CA LYS A 63 7.77 -10.29 23.58
C LYS A 63 9.19 -9.79 23.28
N SER A 64 9.37 -8.91 22.29
CA SER A 64 10.69 -8.33 21.99
C SER A 64 11.25 -7.46 23.12
N TYR A 65 10.39 -6.78 23.88
CA TYR A 65 10.80 -6.03 25.07
C TYR A 65 11.25 -6.96 26.22
N ASP A 66 10.50 -8.03 26.48
CA ASP A 66 10.82 -9.02 27.51
C ASP A 66 12.13 -9.77 27.18
N GLU A 67 12.34 -10.13 25.90
CA GLU A 67 13.57 -10.75 25.40
C GLU A 67 14.78 -9.81 25.54
N ALA A 68 14.64 -8.51 25.24
CA ALA A 68 15.70 -7.53 25.43
C ALA A 68 16.02 -7.26 26.91
N ALA A 69 15.01 -7.21 27.78
CA ALA A 69 15.17 -6.97 29.20
C ALA A 69 15.94 -8.08 29.93
N ILE A 70 15.89 -9.32 29.43
CA ILE A 70 16.65 -10.46 29.96
C ILE A 70 18.15 -10.39 29.58
N GLY A 71 18.50 -9.73 28.47
CA GLY A 71 19.87 -9.59 27.99
C GLY A 71 20.73 -8.56 28.76
N GLY A 72 20.14 -7.76 29.65
CA GLY A 72 20.85 -6.73 30.43
C GLY A 72 21.11 -5.42 29.68
N ASP A 73 20.77 -5.35 28.39
CA ASP A 73 20.92 -4.13 27.59
C ASP A 73 19.87 -3.08 27.93
N ALA A 74 20.33 -1.85 28.24
CA ALA A 74 19.48 -0.70 28.57
C ALA A 74 18.79 -0.06 27.34
N ALA A 75 18.44 -0.88 26.34
CA ALA A 75 18.14 -0.47 24.98
C ALA A 75 16.64 -0.25 24.68
N PHE A 76 15.89 0.45 25.55
CA PHE A 76 14.54 0.92 25.19
C PHE A 76 14.09 2.27 25.80
N GLN A 77 15.00 3.05 26.39
CA GLN A 77 14.68 4.45 26.74
C GLN A 77 14.67 5.39 25.53
N GLN A 78 15.33 5.03 24.43
CA GLN A 78 15.48 5.89 23.24
C GLN A 78 14.17 6.11 22.43
N GLY A 79 13.03 5.58 22.90
CA GLY A 79 11.71 5.73 22.27
C GLY A 79 10.69 6.58 23.03
N SER A 80 10.95 6.98 24.29
CA SER A 80 10.02 7.85 25.05
C SER A 80 9.95 9.25 24.47
N ASP A 81 11.08 9.77 24.01
CA ASP A 81 11.25 11.18 23.67
C ASP A 81 10.67 11.50 22.26
N ASP A 82 10.55 10.48 21.40
CA ASP A 82 9.83 10.52 20.11
C ASP A 82 8.31 10.25 20.24
N PHE A 83 7.81 10.01 21.45
CA PHE A 83 6.40 9.73 21.72
C PHE A 83 5.62 11.03 21.99
N THR A 84 5.12 11.64 20.91
CA THR A 84 4.45 12.95 20.95
C THR A 84 3.15 12.97 21.76
N GLU A 85 2.76 14.16 22.21
CA GLU A 85 1.55 14.39 23.00
C GLU A 85 0.27 13.93 22.30
N ASP A 86 0.15 14.21 21.00
CA ASP A 86 -0.97 13.77 20.17
C ASP A 86 -1.10 12.24 20.14
N LYS A 87 0.03 11.51 20.11
CA LYS A 87 0.04 10.03 20.14
C LYS A 87 -0.39 9.52 21.51
N ALA A 88 0.06 10.15 22.60
CA ALA A 88 -0.38 9.80 23.96
C ALA A 88 -1.89 10.03 24.12
N PHE A 89 -2.40 11.19 23.70
CA PHE A 89 -3.82 11.53 23.79
C PHE A 89 -4.69 10.64 22.89
N ALA A 90 -4.26 10.31 21.67
CA ALA A 90 -4.93 9.36 20.79
C ALA A 90 -4.99 7.95 21.40
N THR A 91 -3.89 7.49 22.01
CA THR A 91 -3.81 6.18 22.70
C THR A 91 -4.75 6.13 23.91
N PHE A 92 -4.86 7.23 24.67
CA PHE A 92 -5.82 7.39 25.76
C PHE A 92 -7.28 7.35 25.26
N LEU A 93 -7.62 8.15 24.25
CA LEU A 93 -8.97 8.17 23.68
C LEU A 93 -9.41 6.81 23.13
N ALA A 94 -8.52 6.07 22.47
CA ALA A 94 -8.80 4.71 22.01
C ALA A 94 -9.13 3.77 23.18
N ALA A 95 -8.28 3.73 24.20
CA ALA A 95 -8.50 2.84 25.35
C ALA A 95 -9.76 3.17 26.16
N MET A 96 -10.16 4.45 26.23
CA MET A 96 -11.42 4.87 26.86
C MET A 96 -12.65 4.57 25.99
N LEU A 97 -12.53 4.68 24.67
CA LEU A 97 -13.58 4.30 23.72
C LEU A 97 -13.85 2.79 23.75
N ASP A 98 -12.81 1.97 23.86
CA ASP A 98 -12.95 0.51 24.01
C ASP A 98 -13.74 0.15 25.29
N LEU A 99 -13.45 0.79 26.43
CA LEU A 99 -14.19 0.58 27.68
C LEU A 99 -15.66 0.97 27.53
N ALA A 100 -15.91 2.16 26.99
CA ALA A 100 -17.26 2.66 26.77
C ALA A 100 -18.06 1.77 25.81
N PHE A 101 -17.38 1.19 24.81
CA PHE A 101 -17.96 0.26 23.85
C PHE A 101 -18.27 -1.10 24.47
N GLU A 102 -17.39 -1.66 25.31
CA GLU A 102 -17.67 -2.86 26.12
C GLU A 102 -18.89 -2.65 27.03
N MET A 103 -19.03 -1.46 27.65
CA MET A 103 -20.19 -1.11 28.46
C MET A 103 -21.47 -0.99 27.62
N ALA A 104 -21.40 -0.40 26.42
CA ALA A 104 -22.51 -0.29 25.50
C ALA A 104 -22.98 -1.68 25.00
N LEU A 105 -22.05 -2.59 24.68
CA LEU A 105 -22.37 -3.97 24.29
C LEU A 105 -23.02 -4.78 25.42
N ARG A 106 -22.78 -4.41 26.69
CA ARG A 106 -23.47 -4.98 27.86
C ARG A 106 -24.81 -4.31 28.19
N GLY A 107 -25.34 -3.48 27.30
CA GLY A 107 -26.64 -2.81 27.44
C GLY A 107 -26.62 -1.51 28.23
N GLY A 108 -25.43 -0.94 28.53
CA GLY A 108 -25.34 0.38 29.13
C GLY A 108 -25.79 1.48 28.15
N ASP A 109 -26.74 2.31 28.57
CA ASP A 109 -27.14 3.46 27.76
C ASP A 109 -26.10 4.60 27.80
N GLN A 110 -26.24 5.57 26.91
CA GLN A 110 -25.31 6.70 26.79
C GLN A 110 -25.13 7.49 28.10
N ILE A 111 -26.17 7.59 28.94
CA ILE A 111 -26.11 8.32 30.22
C ILE A 111 -25.39 7.48 31.28
N THR A 112 -25.58 6.17 31.28
CA THR A 112 -24.93 5.20 32.17
C THR A 112 -23.45 5.10 31.87
N ILE A 113 -23.08 4.99 30.58
CA ILE A 113 -21.68 5.02 30.13
C ILE A 113 -21.03 6.36 30.51
N TYR A 114 -21.70 7.48 30.24
CA TYR A 114 -21.21 8.81 30.61
C TYR A 114 -20.96 8.93 32.12
N ARG A 115 -21.94 8.56 32.95
CA ARG A 115 -21.82 8.61 34.42
C ARG A 115 -20.72 7.68 34.94
N ALA A 116 -20.55 6.49 34.37
CA ALA A 116 -19.48 5.59 34.74
C ALA A 116 -18.10 6.16 34.39
N LEU A 117 -17.92 6.69 33.18
CA LEU A 117 -16.69 7.37 32.76
C LEU A 117 -16.37 8.58 33.68
N MET A 118 -17.39 9.36 34.07
CA MET A 118 -17.24 10.46 35.02
C MET A 118 -16.88 9.99 36.43
N THR A 119 -17.45 8.86 36.88
CA THR A 119 -17.17 8.26 38.21
C THR A 119 -15.74 7.71 38.29
N GLU A 120 -15.23 7.16 37.19
CA GLU A 120 -13.81 6.77 37.02
C GLU A 120 -12.88 7.99 36.82
N GLY A 121 -13.43 9.20 36.69
CA GLY A 121 -12.68 10.47 36.64
C GLY A 121 -12.19 10.88 35.24
N CYS A 122 -12.92 10.51 34.18
CA CYS A 122 -12.73 11.03 32.83
C CYS A 122 -13.23 12.49 32.73
N PRO A 123 -12.51 13.42 32.06
CA PRO A 123 -12.96 14.81 31.88
C PRO A 123 -14.30 14.93 31.12
N GLU A 124 -15.14 15.89 31.51
CA GLU A 124 -16.56 15.94 31.12
C GLU A 124 -16.80 15.89 29.60
N GLY A 125 -16.15 16.77 28.82
CA GLY A 125 -16.29 16.79 27.36
C GLY A 125 -15.75 15.53 26.67
N ILE A 126 -14.76 14.86 27.27
CA ILE A 126 -14.21 13.60 26.77
C ILE A 126 -15.19 12.47 27.08
N ALA A 127 -15.67 12.36 28.32
CA ALA A 127 -16.66 11.38 28.73
C ALA A 127 -17.93 11.47 27.88
N GLN A 128 -18.42 12.69 27.61
CA GLN A 128 -19.60 12.91 26.77
C GLN A 128 -19.36 12.49 25.32
N THR A 129 -18.22 12.85 24.73
CA THR A 129 -17.84 12.45 23.36
C THR A 129 -17.71 10.93 23.22
N VAL A 130 -17.02 10.30 24.17
CA VAL A 130 -16.74 8.86 24.20
C VAL A 130 -18.03 8.06 24.40
N ALA A 131 -18.87 8.40 25.37
CA ALA A 131 -20.15 7.73 25.61
C ALA A 131 -21.08 7.81 24.40
N THR A 132 -21.15 8.99 23.75
CA THR A 132 -21.97 9.20 22.55
C THR A 132 -21.51 8.31 21.38
N ARG A 133 -20.19 8.24 21.12
CA ARG A 133 -19.64 7.42 20.04
C ARG A 133 -19.80 5.92 20.31
N ALA A 134 -19.47 5.46 21.51
CA ALA A 134 -19.60 4.06 21.91
C ALA A 134 -21.04 3.54 21.77
N HIS A 135 -22.02 4.27 22.28
CA HIS A 135 -23.43 3.90 22.19
C HIS A 135 -23.93 3.88 20.74
N ALA A 136 -23.54 4.85 19.91
CA ALA A 136 -23.87 4.88 18.49
C ALA A 136 -23.22 3.73 17.69
N MET A 137 -22.04 3.26 18.09
CA MET A 137 -21.36 2.12 17.49
C MET A 137 -22.03 0.79 17.90
N ALA A 138 -22.36 0.61 19.18
CA ALA A 138 -22.98 -0.63 19.67
C ALA A 138 -24.37 -0.86 19.04
N ASN A 139 -25.17 0.20 18.90
CA ASN A 139 -26.49 0.13 18.25
C ASN A 139 -26.44 -0.26 16.76
N ARG A 140 -25.31 -0.03 16.06
CA ARG A 140 -25.10 -0.53 14.69
C ARG A 140 -24.77 -2.02 14.64
N GLN A 141 -24.32 -2.60 15.76
CA GLN A 141 -23.89 -3.99 15.86
C GLN A 141 -24.99 -4.89 16.45
N SER A 142 -25.79 -4.38 17.39
CA SER A 142 -27.05 -5.03 17.82
C SER A 142 -28.04 -5.17 16.66
N ALA A 143 -28.15 -4.14 15.81
CA ALA A 143 -28.97 -4.19 14.58
C ALA A 143 -28.49 -5.22 13.52
N LYS A 144 -27.26 -5.75 13.63
CA LYS A 144 -26.77 -6.87 12.81
C LYS A 144 -27.05 -8.24 13.43
N THR A 145 -27.37 -8.32 14.72
CA THR A 145 -27.63 -9.57 15.45
C THR A 145 -29.11 -9.82 15.72
N SER A 146 -29.97 -8.80 15.64
CA SER A 146 -31.41 -8.90 15.88
C SER A 146 -32.26 -9.44 14.71
N SER A 147 -31.65 -9.88 13.60
CA SER A 147 -32.37 -10.46 12.45
C SER A 147 -32.87 -11.90 12.67
N GLY A 148 -32.74 -12.44 13.88
CA GLY A 148 -33.13 -13.80 14.22
C GLY A 148 -33.63 -13.98 15.65
N ASN A 149 -34.77 -13.38 16.00
CA ASN A 149 -35.86 -14.08 16.73
C ASN A 149 -37.13 -13.25 16.95
N ALA A 150 -38.24 -14.00 17.02
CA ALA A 150 -39.66 -13.68 17.16
C ALA A 150 -40.14 -12.36 17.84
N SER A 151 -41.29 -11.92 17.30
CA SER A 151 -42.40 -11.19 17.93
C SER A 151 -42.68 -11.46 19.42
N ASP A 152 -43.16 -10.46 20.18
CA ASP A 152 -44.59 -10.31 20.56
C ASP A 152 -44.91 -8.96 21.27
N ARG A 153 -46.20 -8.58 21.26
CA ARG A 153 -46.95 -7.68 22.18
C ARG A 153 -46.89 -6.14 22.09
N SER A 154 -48.00 -5.56 22.55
CA SER A 154 -48.56 -4.23 22.32
C SER A 154 -49.13 -3.60 23.61
N ARG A 155 -49.32 -2.27 23.67
CA ARG A 155 -50.60 -1.57 23.99
C ARG A 155 -50.50 -0.03 24.08
N GLU A 156 -51.64 0.62 24.29
CA GLU A 156 -52.01 1.99 23.89
C GLU A 156 -52.10 3.02 25.06
N SER A 157 -51.82 4.31 24.78
CA SER A 157 -52.53 5.60 25.14
C SER A 157 -53.12 5.88 26.57
N PRO A 158 -53.68 7.09 26.87
CA PRO A 158 -53.50 8.48 26.32
C PRO A 158 -53.40 9.61 27.42
N GLY A 159 -53.33 10.91 27.04
CA GLY A 159 -54.10 11.98 27.76
C GLY A 159 -53.49 13.36 28.11
N THR A 160 -53.89 14.41 27.35
CA THR A 160 -54.28 15.80 27.78
C THR A 160 -53.31 16.86 28.37
N VAL A 161 -53.61 18.14 28.04
CA VAL A 161 -52.91 19.46 28.23
C VAL A 161 -53.98 20.59 28.03
N PRO A 162 -53.92 21.87 28.53
CA PRO A 162 -52.87 22.67 29.22
C PRO A 162 -53.26 23.07 30.68
N PRO A 163 -53.35 24.34 31.20
CA PRO A 163 -53.62 25.67 30.60
C PRO A 163 -52.42 26.65 30.51
N LYS A 164 -52.58 27.72 29.73
CA LYS A 164 -51.61 28.84 29.55
C LYS A 164 -51.93 30.02 30.47
N GLN A 165 -50.90 30.81 30.81
CA GLN A 165 -51.04 32.25 31.09
C GLN A 165 -49.99 33.04 30.29
N GLN A 166 -50.28 34.32 30.03
CA GLN A 166 -49.62 35.15 29.00
C GLN A 166 -48.29 35.77 29.45
N PRO A 167 -47.40 36.15 28.50
CA PRO A 167 -46.21 36.93 28.78
C PRO A 167 -46.56 38.42 28.97
N ASP A 168 -45.74 39.11 29.76
CA ASP A 168 -45.68 40.58 29.81
C ASP A 168 -44.41 41.08 29.12
N GLU A 169 -44.42 42.30 28.60
CA GLU A 169 -43.45 42.80 27.62
C GLU A 169 -42.22 43.45 28.27
N SER A 170 -41.00 43.01 27.87
CA SER A 170 -39.85 43.91 27.66
C SER A 170 -38.62 43.18 27.11
N ALA A 171 -38.55 43.08 25.77
CA ALA A 171 -37.29 42.89 25.06
C ALA A 171 -37.27 43.84 23.86
N PRO A 172 -36.18 44.58 23.60
CA PRO A 172 -36.17 45.63 22.60
C PRO A 172 -36.40 45.06 21.20
N ALA A 173 -37.20 45.77 20.39
CA ALA A 173 -37.47 45.41 19.02
C ALA A 173 -36.15 45.22 18.24
N GLU A 174 -35.94 44.00 17.73
CA GLU A 174 -34.75 43.62 16.97
C GLU A 174 -34.67 44.52 15.73
N THR A 175 -33.71 45.47 15.74
CA THR A 175 -33.63 46.51 14.71
C THR A 175 -33.30 45.86 13.36
N ILE A 176 -34.27 45.88 12.45
CA ILE A 176 -34.13 45.37 11.08
C ILE A 176 -33.02 46.17 10.39
N ARG A 177 -31.80 45.62 10.36
CA ARG A 177 -30.70 46.18 9.58
C ARG A 177 -30.98 45.96 8.11
N ASP A 178 -30.98 47.04 7.35
CA ASP A 178 -31.16 47.00 5.90
C ASP A 178 -30.04 46.20 5.22
N VAL A 179 -30.36 44.96 4.86
CA VAL A 179 -29.47 44.09 4.09
C VAL A 179 -29.19 44.73 2.74
N SER A 180 -27.90 44.93 2.40
CA SER A 180 -27.49 45.54 1.15
C SER A 180 -28.05 44.80 -0.09
N PRO A 181 -28.48 45.52 -1.14
CA PRO A 181 -28.99 44.92 -2.37
C PRO A 181 -28.05 43.88 -2.99
N TRP A 182 -26.74 44.11 -2.91
CA TRP A 182 -25.70 43.19 -3.36
C TRP A 182 -25.68 41.86 -2.59
N ALA A 183 -25.81 41.88 -1.26
CA ALA A 183 -25.87 40.65 -0.47
C ALA A 183 -27.13 39.83 -0.80
N ARG A 184 -28.30 40.49 -0.98
CA ARG A 184 -29.54 39.84 -1.41
C ARG A 184 -29.39 39.21 -2.80
N PHE A 185 -28.75 39.91 -3.74
CA PHE A 185 -28.51 39.45 -5.11
C PHE A 185 -27.56 38.26 -5.17
N LEU A 186 -26.39 38.34 -4.52
CA LEU A 186 -25.39 37.27 -4.52
C LEU A 186 -25.88 36.03 -3.77
N ALA A 187 -26.62 36.20 -2.66
CA ALA A 187 -27.30 35.09 -2.00
C ALA A 187 -28.21 34.32 -2.96
N ARG A 188 -28.98 35.04 -3.79
CA ARG A 188 -29.85 34.43 -4.80
C ARG A 188 -29.04 33.75 -5.91
N ALA A 189 -27.96 34.36 -6.38
CA ALA A 189 -27.08 33.75 -7.38
C ALA A 189 -26.46 32.43 -6.90
N ILE A 190 -26.04 32.35 -5.62
CA ILE A 190 -25.50 31.12 -5.02
C ILE A 190 -26.58 30.05 -4.84
N ASP A 191 -27.77 30.40 -4.36
CA ASP A 191 -28.90 29.46 -4.30
C ASP A 191 -29.14 28.83 -5.69
N LEU A 192 -29.20 29.67 -6.73
CA LEU A 192 -29.46 29.23 -8.10
C LEU A 192 -28.32 28.41 -8.68
N ALA A 193 -27.06 28.74 -8.42
CA ALA A 193 -25.91 27.98 -8.91
C ALA A 193 -25.83 26.58 -8.29
N VAL A 194 -25.97 26.48 -6.95
CA VAL A 194 -25.99 25.18 -6.25
C VAL A 194 -27.15 24.33 -6.75
N VAL A 195 -28.34 24.92 -6.86
CA VAL A 195 -29.52 24.24 -7.39
C VAL A 195 -29.33 23.83 -8.85
N ALA A 196 -28.71 24.65 -9.72
CA ALA A 196 -28.50 24.32 -11.12
C ALA A 196 -27.53 23.14 -11.31
N VAL A 197 -26.52 23.00 -10.44
CA VAL A 197 -25.66 21.81 -10.42
C VAL A 197 -26.46 20.56 -10.00
N LEU A 198 -27.27 20.67 -8.94
CA LEU A 198 -28.17 19.58 -8.51
C LEU A 198 -29.22 19.25 -9.60
N ALA A 199 -29.69 20.25 -10.35
CA ALA A 199 -30.60 20.12 -11.49
C ALA A 199 -29.98 19.31 -12.62
N LEU A 200 -28.73 19.62 -12.97
CA LEU A 200 -28.00 18.93 -14.03
C LEU A 200 -27.81 17.46 -13.66
N ILE A 201 -27.38 17.19 -12.43
CA ILE A 201 -27.17 15.83 -11.90
C ILE A 201 -28.50 15.05 -11.88
N ALA A 202 -29.58 15.66 -11.36
CA ALA A 202 -30.90 15.04 -11.30
C ALA A 202 -31.54 14.86 -12.70
N GLY A 203 -31.34 15.81 -13.62
CA GLY A 203 -31.84 15.74 -14.99
C GLY A 203 -31.12 14.67 -15.82
N ILE A 204 -29.80 14.55 -15.67
CA ILE A 204 -29.02 13.43 -16.21
C ILE A 204 -29.55 12.11 -15.63
N ALA A 205 -29.75 12.03 -14.32
CA ALA A 205 -30.32 10.82 -13.69
C ALA A 205 -31.73 10.50 -14.21
N MET A 206 -32.61 11.49 -14.40
CA MET A 206 -33.98 11.31 -14.91
C MET A 206 -34.03 10.89 -16.38
N ALA A 207 -33.11 11.41 -17.22
CA ALA A 207 -32.97 10.98 -18.61
C ALA A 207 -32.68 9.47 -18.73
N PHE A 208 -32.01 8.89 -17.72
CA PHE A 208 -31.79 7.44 -17.63
C PHE A 208 -32.92 6.64 -16.97
N THR A 209 -33.95 7.27 -16.37
CA THR A 209 -35.03 6.53 -15.66
C THR A 209 -36.40 6.61 -16.32
N LEU A 210 -36.69 7.64 -17.10
CA LEU A 210 -37.93 7.73 -17.87
C LEU A 210 -37.69 7.24 -19.32
N PRO A 211 -38.69 6.64 -20.00
CA PRO A 211 -38.55 6.17 -21.39
C PRO A 211 -38.64 7.33 -22.39
N ILE A 212 -37.98 8.46 -22.10
CA ILE A 212 -38.08 9.71 -22.88
C ILE A 212 -37.45 9.57 -24.28
N TRP A 213 -36.66 8.53 -24.51
CA TRP A 213 -36.08 8.13 -25.80
C TRP A 213 -37.11 7.89 -26.92
N LYS A 214 -38.40 7.70 -26.57
CA LYS A 214 -39.52 7.62 -27.54
C LYS A 214 -40.16 8.97 -27.87
N LEU A 215 -39.84 10.04 -27.12
CA LEU A 215 -40.26 11.41 -27.39
C LEU A 215 -39.12 12.14 -28.09
N GLY A 216 -39.43 13.01 -29.05
CA GLY A 216 -38.42 13.83 -29.72
C GLY A 216 -37.61 14.69 -28.74
N ALA A 217 -36.44 15.17 -29.17
CA ALA A 217 -35.51 15.95 -28.34
C ALA A 217 -36.12 17.22 -27.71
N ILE A 218 -37.20 17.77 -28.29
CA ILE A 218 -37.85 19.00 -27.82
C ILE A 218 -38.90 18.71 -26.71
N PRO A 219 -39.91 17.82 -26.90
CA PRO A 219 -40.82 17.43 -25.81
C PRO A 219 -40.12 16.84 -24.58
N SER A 220 -39.04 16.09 -24.78
CA SER A 220 -38.24 15.47 -23.71
C SER A 220 -37.53 16.51 -22.85
N ALA A 221 -36.89 17.52 -23.47
CA ALA A 221 -36.30 18.65 -22.77
C ALA A 221 -37.35 19.49 -22.01
N LEU A 222 -38.50 19.75 -22.63
CA LEU A 222 -39.60 20.51 -22.01
C LEU A 222 -40.15 19.81 -20.75
N LEU A 223 -40.44 18.51 -20.83
CA LEU A 223 -40.95 17.74 -19.69
C LEU A 223 -39.94 17.67 -18.54
N SER A 224 -38.66 17.42 -18.86
CA SER A 224 -37.58 17.38 -17.87
C SER A 224 -37.40 18.73 -17.17
N THR A 225 -37.50 19.83 -17.92
CA THR A 225 -37.43 21.20 -17.37
C THR A 225 -38.60 21.50 -16.44
N ALA A 226 -39.82 21.07 -16.79
CA ALA A 226 -41.01 21.26 -15.96
C ALA A 226 -40.91 20.49 -14.63
N LEU A 227 -40.53 19.21 -14.67
CA LEU A 227 -40.35 18.37 -13.47
C LEU A 227 -39.26 18.93 -12.56
N PHE A 228 -38.14 19.38 -13.13
CA PHE A 228 -37.08 20.02 -12.37
C PHE A 228 -37.54 21.33 -11.69
N GLY A 229 -38.29 22.18 -12.39
CA GLY A 229 -38.84 23.43 -11.82
C GLY A 229 -39.72 23.19 -10.58
N VAL A 230 -40.57 22.16 -10.62
CA VAL A 230 -41.42 21.77 -9.49
C VAL A 230 -40.60 21.26 -8.29
N ALA A 231 -39.56 20.46 -8.53
CA ALA A 231 -38.70 19.94 -7.47
C ALA A 231 -37.92 21.07 -6.75
N LEU A 232 -37.39 22.03 -7.51
CA LEU A 232 -36.74 23.24 -6.98
C LEU A 232 -37.68 24.04 -6.08
N LEU A 233 -38.92 24.28 -6.53
CA LEU A 233 -39.93 25.00 -5.76
C LEU A 233 -40.23 24.35 -4.41
N GLY A 234 -40.38 23.02 -4.40
CA GLY A 234 -40.57 22.26 -3.16
C GLY A 234 -39.40 22.40 -2.20
N TYR A 235 -38.16 22.29 -2.70
CA TYR A 235 -36.96 22.41 -1.87
C TYR A 235 -36.82 23.79 -1.22
N GLU A 236 -36.95 24.89 -1.98
CA GLU A 236 -36.83 26.24 -1.42
C GLU A 236 -37.94 26.53 -0.40
N ALA A 237 -39.17 26.09 -0.66
CA ALA A 237 -40.28 26.24 0.27
C ALA A 237 -40.02 25.53 1.61
N VAL A 238 -39.52 24.29 1.57
CA VAL A 238 -39.22 23.49 2.78
C VAL A 238 -38.06 24.11 3.56
N ALA A 239 -36.97 24.52 2.90
CA ALA A 239 -35.82 25.14 3.58
C ALA A 239 -36.20 26.47 4.25
N ILE A 240 -36.97 27.33 3.56
CA ILE A 240 -37.48 28.59 4.10
C ILE A 240 -38.44 28.34 5.27
N SER A 241 -39.32 27.34 5.18
CA SER A 241 -40.28 27.05 6.24
C SER A 241 -39.63 26.49 7.51
N LEU A 242 -38.72 25.51 7.37
CA LEU A 242 -38.09 24.85 8.51
C LEU A 242 -36.98 25.69 9.16
N PHE A 243 -36.20 26.44 8.36
CA PHE A 243 -34.97 27.08 8.83
C PHE A 243 -34.96 28.61 8.66
N GLY A 244 -35.93 29.17 7.93
CA GLY A 244 -35.97 30.60 7.59
C GLY A 244 -34.89 31.01 6.59
N THR A 245 -34.15 30.07 6.02
CA THR A 245 -32.95 30.35 5.21
C THR A 245 -32.81 29.30 4.11
N THR A 246 -32.21 29.69 2.98
CA THR A 246 -31.70 28.78 1.95
C THR A 246 -30.18 28.84 1.94
N ILE A 247 -29.49 27.95 1.20
CA ILE A 247 -28.02 27.81 1.27
C ILE A 247 -27.28 29.12 0.98
N GLY A 248 -27.60 29.80 -0.13
CA GLY A 248 -26.98 31.07 -0.49
C GLY A 248 -27.36 32.20 0.43
N LYS A 249 -28.59 32.21 0.96
CA LYS A 249 -29.03 33.20 1.98
C LYS A 249 -28.30 33.00 3.30
N ALA A 250 -28.13 31.77 3.76
CA ALA A 250 -27.36 31.43 4.95
C ALA A 250 -25.88 31.84 4.84
N ALA A 251 -25.27 31.71 3.65
CA ALA A 251 -23.90 32.14 3.39
C ALA A 251 -23.68 33.65 3.62
N PHE A 252 -24.70 34.48 3.42
CA PHE A 252 -24.68 35.93 3.71
C PHE A 252 -25.42 36.31 5.00
N GLY A 253 -25.79 35.33 5.84
CA GLY A 253 -26.52 35.54 7.10
C GLY A 253 -27.98 36.00 6.94
N LEU A 254 -28.56 35.89 5.75
CA LEU A 254 -29.89 36.41 5.44
C LEU A 254 -30.99 35.44 5.86
N ARG A 255 -31.97 35.95 6.60
CA ARG A 255 -33.15 35.20 7.06
C ARG A 255 -34.42 35.76 6.44
N ILE A 256 -35.35 34.88 6.10
CA ILE A 256 -36.70 35.19 5.63
C ILE A 256 -37.69 34.86 6.75
N SER A 257 -38.58 35.79 7.04
CA SER A 257 -39.65 35.67 8.03
C SER A 257 -40.95 36.26 7.50
N ALA A 258 -42.06 35.95 8.15
CA ALA A 258 -43.27 36.76 8.03
C ALA A 258 -43.00 38.19 8.58
N GLU A 259 -43.79 39.16 8.16
CA GLU A 259 -43.94 40.43 8.90
C GLU A 259 -44.34 40.11 10.35
N GLY A 260 -43.44 40.44 11.31
CA GLY A 260 -43.52 39.97 12.70
C GLY A 260 -42.50 38.88 13.11
N GLY A 261 -41.51 38.56 12.25
CA GLY A 261 -40.29 37.82 12.65
C GLY A 261 -40.41 36.30 12.82
N ARG A 262 -41.62 35.75 12.68
CA ARG A 262 -41.86 34.29 12.73
C ARG A 262 -41.46 33.62 11.42
N LEU A 263 -41.13 32.32 11.47
CA LEU A 263 -40.87 31.54 10.25
C LEU A 263 -42.14 31.47 9.38
N LEU A 264 -41.95 31.46 8.06
CA LEU A 264 -43.06 31.31 7.11
C LEU A 264 -43.65 29.90 7.18
N GLU A 265 -44.98 29.80 7.23
CA GLU A 265 -45.65 28.52 7.03
C GLU A 265 -45.34 27.96 5.64
N LEU A 266 -45.31 26.63 5.51
CA LEU A 266 -44.88 25.95 4.28
C LEU A 266 -45.69 26.39 3.05
N LYS A 267 -47.00 26.61 3.20
CA LYS A 267 -47.89 27.13 2.14
C LYS A 267 -47.43 28.51 1.66
N THR A 268 -47.13 29.41 2.58
CA THR A 268 -46.69 30.79 2.31
C THR A 268 -45.27 30.82 1.74
N ALA A 269 -44.37 30.00 2.29
CA ALA A 269 -43.03 29.78 1.74
C ALA A 269 -43.07 29.25 0.30
N PHE A 270 -43.98 28.32 -0.01
CA PHE A 270 -44.19 27.80 -1.36
C PHE A 270 -44.75 28.86 -2.32
N HIS A 271 -45.73 29.67 -1.90
CA HIS A 271 -46.23 30.77 -2.73
C HIS A 271 -45.13 31.80 -3.02
N ARG A 272 -44.30 32.13 -2.02
CA ARG A 272 -43.14 33.03 -2.21
C ARG A 272 -42.10 32.43 -3.16
N ALA A 273 -41.75 31.14 -3.01
CA ALA A 273 -40.84 30.44 -3.91
C ALA A 273 -41.39 30.39 -5.35
N PHE A 274 -42.68 30.11 -5.51
CA PHE A 274 -43.38 30.10 -6.80
C PHE A 274 -43.31 31.46 -7.49
N TRP A 275 -43.67 32.55 -6.80
CA TRP A 275 -43.58 33.90 -7.38
C TRP A 275 -42.15 34.30 -7.71
N ALA A 276 -41.16 33.96 -6.89
CA ALA A 276 -39.75 34.23 -7.17
C ALA A 276 -39.22 33.42 -8.38
N TRP A 277 -39.72 32.20 -8.59
CA TRP A 277 -39.36 31.36 -9.74
C TRP A 277 -40.08 31.80 -11.02
N ALA A 278 -41.38 32.04 -10.96
CA ALA A 278 -42.19 32.46 -12.12
C ALA A 278 -41.80 33.86 -12.63
N SER A 279 -41.44 34.78 -11.73
CA SER A 279 -41.05 36.16 -12.10
C SER A 279 -39.58 36.32 -12.51
N GLY A 280 -38.77 35.28 -12.35
CA GLY A 280 -37.33 35.33 -12.62
C GLY A 280 -36.82 34.09 -13.37
N ASN A 281 -36.86 32.93 -12.72
CA ASN A 281 -36.23 31.69 -13.18
C ASN A 281 -36.83 31.09 -14.46
N ALA A 282 -38.13 31.30 -14.72
CA ALA A 282 -38.79 30.73 -15.89
C ALA A 282 -38.13 31.13 -17.23
N CYS A 283 -37.48 32.30 -17.31
CA CYS A 283 -36.80 32.76 -18.53
C CYS A 283 -35.38 32.19 -18.71
N TYR A 284 -34.74 31.65 -17.66
CA TYR A 284 -33.31 31.30 -17.68
C TYR A 284 -32.97 30.18 -18.67
N PHE A 285 -33.86 29.19 -18.77
CA PHE A 285 -33.61 27.97 -19.55
C PHE A 285 -34.05 28.08 -21.01
N PHE A 286 -35.00 28.98 -21.32
CA PHE A 286 -35.50 29.15 -22.69
C PHE A 286 -34.75 30.23 -23.48
N PHE A 287 -34.23 31.28 -22.81
CA PHE A 287 -33.57 32.40 -23.47
C PHE A 287 -32.36 32.91 -22.65
N PRO A 288 -31.15 32.36 -22.84
CA PRO A 288 -29.96 32.74 -22.07
C PRO A 288 -29.63 34.25 -22.10
N ALA A 289 -29.96 34.95 -23.20
CA ALA A 289 -29.80 36.40 -23.29
C ALA A 289 -30.83 37.19 -22.46
N ALA A 290 -32.06 36.66 -22.29
CA ALA A 290 -33.08 37.27 -21.45
C ALA A 290 -32.69 37.19 -19.96
N THR A 291 -31.95 36.16 -19.55
CA THR A 291 -31.42 36.00 -18.18
C THR A 291 -30.69 37.25 -17.69
N VAL A 292 -29.82 37.83 -18.54
CA VAL A 292 -29.04 39.04 -18.20
C VAL A 292 -29.96 40.25 -17.99
N PHE A 293 -31.01 40.39 -18.80
CA PHE A 293 -32.00 41.46 -18.66
C PHE A 293 -32.83 41.32 -17.37
N PHE A 294 -33.26 40.11 -17.02
CA PHE A 294 -34.00 39.87 -15.77
C PHE A 294 -33.10 39.98 -14.52
N TRP A 295 -31.83 39.61 -14.61
CA TRP A 295 -30.83 39.89 -13.57
C TRP A 295 -30.66 41.38 -13.34
N TRP A 296 -30.46 42.14 -14.42
CA TRP A 296 -30.33 43.60 -14.36
C TRP A 296 -31.61 44.27 -13.83
N ARG A 297 -32.79 43.82 -14.25
CA ARG A 297 -34.07 44.33 -13.74
C ARG A 297 -34.28 44.00 -12.26
N GLY A 298 -33.97 42.78 -11.84
CA GLY A 298 -34.06 42.36 -10.44
C GLY A 298 -33.09 43.13 -9.54
N TYR A 299 -31.84 43.31 -9.98
CA TYR A 299 -30.86 44.19 -9.35
C TYR A 299 -31.37 45.64 -9.25
N LYS A 300 -31.85 46.21 -10.36
CA LYS A 300 -32.35 47.59 -10.39
C LYS A 300 -33.49 47.79 -9.38
N VAL A 301 -34.49 46.90 -9.36
CA VAL A 301 -35.59 46.93 -8.38
C VAL A 301 -35.04 46.89 -6.95
N LEU A 302 -34.22 45.89 -6.61
CA LEU A 302 -33.58 45.77 -5.29
C LEU A 302 -32.82 47.04 -4.87
N THR A 303 -32.12 47.69 -5.79
CA THR A 303 -31.40 48.95 -5.50
C THR A 303 -32.30 50.17 -5.36
N THR A 304 -33.51 50.16 -5.92
CA THR A 304 -34.45 51.31 -5.85
C THR A 304 -35.47 51.21 -4.72
N THR A 305 -35.91 50.00 -4.32
CA THR A 305 -37.00 49.83 -3.35
C THR A 305 -36.59 49.11 -2.06
N GLY A 306 -35.40 48.50 -1.99
CA GLY A 306 -34.93 47.75 -0.82
C GLY A 306 -35.62 46.39 -0.61
N SER A 307 -36.94 46.30 -0.86
CA SER A 307 -37.71 45.06 -0.98
C SER A 307 -37.83 44.60 -2.44
N THR A 308 -38.44 43.43 -2.63
CA THR A 308 -38.88 42.96 -3.96
C THR A 308 -40.40 42.83 -3.98
N SER A 309 -41.01 43.08 -5.14
CA SER A 309 -42.49 43.09 -5.28
C SER A 309 -43.18 41.74 -5.06
N TRP A 310 -42.43 40.65 -4.84
CA TRP A 310 -42.96 39.36 -4.41
C TRP A 310 -42.74 39.06 -2.92
N ASP A 311 -41.79 39.75 -2.26
CA ASP A 311 -41.68 39.73 -0.80
C ASP A 311 -42.90 40.41 -0.18
N ASP A 312 -43.25 41.59 -0.69
CA ASP A 312 -44.40 42.41 -0.30
C ASP A 312 -45.75 41.70 -0.58
N LYS A 313 -45.89 41.04 -1.75
CA LYS A 313 -47.11 40.30 -2.14
C LYS A 313 -47.44 39.11 -1.23
N VAL A 314 -46.48 38.63 -0.44
CA VAL A 314 -46.59 37.42 0.38
C VAL A 314 -46.36 37.73 1.87
N GLY A 315 -46.30 39.02 2.24
CA GLY A 315 -46.16 39.47 3.64
C GLY A 315 -44.87 39.00 4.30
N SER A 316 -43.76 39.02 3.57
CA SER A 316 -42.49 38.42 3.98
C SER A 316 -41.34 39.44 3.99
N THR A 317 -40.50 39.36 5.00
CA THR A 317 -39.35 40.26 5.20
C THR A 317 -38.04 39.49 5.14
N VAL A 318 -36.97 40.17 4.70
CA VAL A 318 -35.60 39.63 4.67
C VAL A 318 -34.72 40.44 5.62
N THR A 319 -34.19 39.79 6.64
CA THR A 319 -33.39 40.41 7.71
C THR A 319 -31.96 39.85 7.73
N GLN A 320 -31.01 40.64 8.26
CA GLN A 320 -29.63 40.18 8.47
C GLN A 320 -29.49 39.57 9.87
N SER A 321 -29.04 38.33 9.94
CA SER A 321 -28.78 37.60 11.19
C SER A 321 -27.32 37.19 11.31
N THR A 322 -26.78 37.22 12.53
CA THR A 322 -25.49 36.60 12.85
C THR A 322 -25.64 35.07 12.75
N ILE A 323 -24.85 34.47 11.86
CA ILE A 323 -25.06 33.11 11.33
C ILE A 323 -25.07 32.04 12.44
N GLY A 324 -26.16 31.26 12.50
CA GLY A 324 -26.20 30.01 13.27
C GLY A 324 -25.70 28.83 12.44
N SER A 325 -24.40 28.52 12.51
CA SER A 325 -23.70 27.50 11.70
C SER A 325 -24.38 26.12 11.65
N PHE A 326 -25.09 25.76 12.73
CA PHE A 326 -25.87 24.54 12.84
C PHE A 326 -26.99 24.41 11.78
N ARG A 327 -27.69 25.51 11.44
CA ARG A 327 -28.77 25.50 10.44
C ARG A 327 -28.24 25.32 9.01
N PHE A 328 -27.08 25.90 8.72
CA PHE A 328 -26.37 25.69 7.44
C PHE A 328 -25.99 24.22 7.26
N LEU A 329 -25.39 23.60 8.29
CA LEU A 329 -25.01 22.19 8.27
C LEU A 329 -26.23 21.27 8.12
N LEU A 330 -27.36 21.57 8.79
CA LEU A 330 -28.58 20.78 8.64
C LEU A 330 -29.18 20.86 7.23
N GLY A 331 -29.23 22.07 6.65
CA GLY A 331 -29.72 22.28 5.27
C GLY A 331 -28.84 21.58 4.24
N ALA A 332 -27.51 21.73 4.35
CA ALA A 332 -26.55 21.03 3.49
C ALA A 332 -26.66 19.49 3.64
N SER A 333 -26.80 18.99 4.88
CA SER A 333 -26.97 17.55 5.15
C SER A 333 -28.26 17.01 4.54
N LEU A 334 -29.36 17.76 4.58
CA LEU A 334 -30.62 17.38 3.95
C LEU A 334 -30.51 17.39 2.42
N SER A 335 -29.77 18.34 1.82
CA SER A 335 -29.48 18.33 0.37
C SER A 335 -28.66 17.11 -0.03
N VAL A 336 -27.63 16.74 0.74
CA VAL A 336 -26.83 15.52 0.51
C VAL A 336 -27.69 14.27 0.71
N LEU A 337 -28.59 14.25 1.70
CA LEU A 337 -29.51 13.14 1.92
C LEU A 337 -30.48 12.97 0.75
N LEU A 338 -31.06 14.05 0.21
CA LEU A 338 -31.92 14.00 -0.98
C LEU A 338 -31.14 13.54 -2.23
N LEU A 339 -29.87 13.94 -2.37
CA LEU A 339 -28.94 13.43 -3.38
C LEU A 339 -28.73 11.92 -3.25
N LEU A 340 -28.45 11.44 -2.04
CA LEU A 340 -28.25 10.03 -1.73
C LEU A 340 -29.53 9.21 -1.92
N VAL A 341 -30.69 9.73 -1.53
CA VAL A 341 -32.00 9.09 -1.78
C VAL A 341 -32.29 9.05 -3.28
N GLY A 342 -31.97 10.09 -4.04
CA GLY A 342 -32.06 10.09 -5.52
C GLY A 342 -31.13 9.06 -6.17
N LEU A 343 -29.89 8.93 -5.68
CA LEU A 343 -28.93 7.91 -6.13
C LEU A 343 -29.37 6.49 -5.74
N VAL A 344 -29.91 6.30 -4.54
CA VAL A 344 -30.45 5.01 -4.07
C VAL A 344 -31.70 4.64 -4.86
N LEU A 345 -32.62 5.57 -5.13
CA LEU A 345 -33.79 5.34 -5.99
C LEU A 345 -33.37 5.07 -7.44
N SER A 346 -32.33 5.74 -7.96
CA SER A 346 -31.73 5.42 -9.26
C SER A 346 -31.13 4.01 -9.29
N ASN A 347 -30.46 3.58 -8.21
CA ASN A 347 -29.86 2.26 -8.12
C ASN A 347 -30.90 1.14 -7.88
N LEU A 348 -31.95 1.42 -7.10
CA LEU A 348 -33.13 0.57 -6.97
C LEU A 348 -33.87 0.47 -8.29
N ASN A 349 -34.08 1.57 -9.02
CA ASN A 349 -34.69 1.52 -10.35
C ASN A 349 -33.79 0.82 -11.38
N LYS A 350 -32.45 0.84 -11.24
CA LYS A 350 -31.55 -0.05 -11.99
C LYS A 350 -31.72 -1.52 -11.63
N GLN A 351 -32.06 -1.85 -10.38
CA GLN A 351 -32.44 -3.21 -9.99
C GLN A 351 -33.83 -3.57 -10.50
N THR A 352 -34.82 -2.67 -10.47
CA THR A 352 -36.15 -2.89 -11.08
C THR A 352 -36.04 -3.04 -12.59
N LEU A 353 -35.27 -2.19 -13.28
CA LEU A 353 -35.02 -2.31 -14.72
C LEU A 353 -34.24 -3.60 -15.05
N LYS A 354 -33.29 -4.03 -14.21
CA LYS A 354 -32.66 -5.37 -14.34
C LYS A 354 -33.64 -6.51 -14.04
N ARG A 355 -34.63 -6.28 -13.17
CA ARG A 355 -35.65 -7.25 -12.81
C ARG A 355 -36.70 -7.36 -13.92
N ASP A 356 -37.12 -6.25 -14.52
CA ASP A 356 -38.05 -6.19 -15.65
C ASP A 356 -37.38 -6.57 -16.97
N LEU A 357 -36.08 -6.28 -17.18
CA LEU A 357 -35.32 -6.95 -18.25
C LEU A 357 -35.25 -8.46 -17.99
N ARG A 358 -35.05 -8.91 -16.74
CA ARG A 358 -35.15 -10.34 -16.42
C ARG A 358 -36.56 -10.88 -16.68
N THR A 359 -37.62 -10.18 -16.29
CA THR A 359 -39.01 -10.62 -16.52
C THR A 359 -39.35 -10.63 -18.01
N ALA A 360 -38.81 -9.70 -18.80
CA ALA A 360 -38.95 -9.67 -20.26
C ALA A 360 -38.14 -10.79 -20.94
N LEU A 361 -36.90 -11.02 -20.51
CA LEU A 361 -36.07 -12.16 -20.96
C LEU A 361 -36.65 -13.51 -20.53
N LEU A 362 -37.35 -13.57 -19.40
CA LEU A 362 -38.05 -14.76 -18.92
C LEU A 362 -39.43 -14.92 -19.60
N SER A 363 -40.13 -13.84 -19.94
CA SER A 363 -41.38 -13.91 -20.72
C SER A 363 -41.11 -14.28 -22.18
N ASP A 364 -39.96 -13.87 -22.74
CA ASP A 364 -39.49 -14.39 -24.02
C ASP A 364 -39.16 -15.89 -23.91
N GLN A 365 -38.64 -16.36 -22.77
CA GLN A 365 -38.41 -17.80 -22.53
C GLN A 365 -39.72 -18.59 -22.33
N GLU A 366 -40.77 -17.98 -21.77
CA GLU A 366 -42.12 -18.56 -21.73
C GLU A 366 -42.82 -18.49 -23.10
N ALA A 367 -42.62 -17.44 -23.90
CA ALA A 367 -43.11 -17.34 -25.27
C ALA A 367 -42.42 -18.36 -26.20
N PHE A 368 -41.13 -18.62 -26.02
CA PHE A 368 -40.37 -19.66 -26.71
C PHE A 368 -40.82 -21.07 -26.30
N ASN A 369 -41.25 -21.25 -25.05
CA ASN A 369 -41.82 -22.52 -24.58
C ASN A 369 -43.29 -22.72 -25.03
N GLN A 370 -44.09 -21.66 -25.18
CA GLN A 370 -45.46 -21.77 -25.71
C GLN A 370 -45.52 -21.96 -27.24
N THR A 371 -44.51 -21.51 -27.99
CA THR A 371 -44.41 -21.79 -29.44
C THR A 371 -43.90 -23.20 -29.78
N SER A 372 -43.49 -24.00 -28.78
CA SER A 372 -43.10 -25.41 -28.98
C SER A 372 -44.26 -26.42 -28.80
N ASN A 373 -45.45 -25.98 -28.37
CA ASN A 373 -46.53 -26.87 -27.92
C ASN A 373 -47.95 -26.52 -28.45
N ALA A 374 -48.06 -25.95 -29.65
CA ALA A 374 -49.34 -25.79 -30.34
C ALA A 374 -49.18 -25.91 -31.87
N GLY A 375 -49.37 -27.11 -32.43
CA GLY A 375 -49.09 -27.28 -33.87
C GLY A 375 -49.39 -28.59 -34.60
N ALA A 376 -50.25 -29.50 -34.10
CA ALA A 376 -51.09 -30.36 -34.97
C ALA A 376 -51.97 -31.34 -34.16
N ALA A 377 -53.29 -31.14 -34.21
CA ALA A 377 -54.26 -32.22 -34.05
C ALA A 377 -54.86 -32.54 -35.43
N GLY A 378 -54.75 -33.80 -35.87
CA GLY A 378 -55.24 -34.28 -37.18
C GLY A 378 -54.24 -34.07 -38.34
N ALA A 379 -53.95 -35.04 -39.20
CA ALA A 379 -54.65 -36.31 -39.44
C ALA A 379 -53.75 -37.48 -39.93
N SER A 380 -54.26 -38.69 -39.72
CA SER A 380 -53.81 -40.01 -40.25
C SER A 380 -52.45 -40.57 -39.81
N GLN A 381 -52.49 -41.77 -39.22
CA GLN A 381 -51.35 -42.52 -38.67
C GLN A 381 -50.52 -43.25 -39.74
N LYS A 382 -49.22 -43.38 -39.51
CA LYS A 382 -48.38 -44.50 -40.00
C LYS A 382 -47.42 -44.97 -38.88
N PRO A 383 -46.96 -46.25 -38.86
CA PRO A 383 -46.24 -46.81 -37.73
C PRO A 383 -44.79 -46.32 -37.58
N ALA A 384 -44.27 -46.36 -36.35
CA ALA A 384 -43.04 -45.68 -35.94
C ALA A 384 -41.71 -46.38 -36.31
N GLU A 385 -41.74 -47.49 -37.04
CA GLU A 385 -40.54 -48.33 -37.27
C GLU A 385 -39.60 -47.78 -38.36
N ASP A 386 -40.13 -47.07 -39.37
CA ASP A 386 -39.31 -46.46 -40.43
C ASP A 386 -38.57 -45.19 -39.97
N PHE A 387 -39.05 -44.49 -38.93
CA PHE A 387 -38.50 -43.18 -38.52
C PHE A 387 -37.18 -43.29 -37.75
N LEU A 388 -36.87 -44.46 -37.17
CA LEU A 388 -35.70 -44.65 -36.31
C LEU A 388 -34.42 -45.10 -37.05
N ARG A 389 -34.46 -45.29 -38.38
CA ARG A 389 -33.31 -45.74 -39.16
C ARG A 389 -32.40 -44.65 -39.72
N ASP A 390 -32.85 -43.39 -39.80
CA ASP A 390 -32.24 -42.39 -40.68
C ASP A 390 -31.59 -41.17 -39.97
N ARG A 391 -31.16 -41.33 -38.70
CA ARG A 391 -30.38 -40.30 -37.98
C ARG A 391 -29.15 -40.82 -37.24
N SER A 392 -28.33 -41.61 -37.93
CA SER A 392 -26.88 -41.67 -37.63
C SER A 392 -26.18 -40.40 -38.14
N GLY A 393 -26.49 -39.25 -37.53
CA GLY A 393 -25.93 -37.93 -37.90
C GLY A 393 -25.21 -37.30 -36.71
N THR A 394 -23.89 -37.14 -36.84
CA THR A 394 -23.01 -36.61 -35.78
C THR A 394 -23.33 -35.17 -35.41
N ALA A 395 -23.93 -34.95 -34.23
CA ALA A 395 -24.02 -33.63 -33.61
C ALA A 395 -22.73 -33.32 -32.83
N THR A 396 -22.00 -32.28 -33.24
CA THR A 396 -20.85 -31.75 -32.50
C THR A 396 -21.33 -31.13 -31.18
N ALA A 397 -20.87 -31.67 -30.04
CA ALA A 397 -21.23 -31.16 -28.73
C ALA A 397 -20.68 -29.75 -28.50
N VAL A 398 -21.57 -28.79 -28.23
CA VAL A 398 -21.19 -27.44 -27.77
C VAL A 398 -20.61 -27.58 -26.35
N LYS A 399 -19.33 -27.23 -26.18
CA LYS A 399 -18.69 -27.23 -24.86
C LYS A 399 -19.32 -26.16 -23.98
N ALA A 400 -19.65 -26.50 -22.73
CA ALA A 400 -20.11 -25.53 -21.75
C ALA A 400 -19.03 -24.46 -21.51
N GLU A 401 -19.46 -23.20 -21.32
CA GLU A 401 -18.58 -22.05 -21.15
C GLU A 401 -18.41 -21.70 -19.66
N MET A 402 -17.23 -21.19 -19.28
CA MET A 402 -16.87 -20.76 -17.94
C MET A 402 -16.23 -19.37 -18.01
N VAL A 403 -16.71 -18.42 -17.20
CA VAL A 403 -16.10 -17.10 -17.07
C VAL A 403 -15.13 -17.08 -15.88
N VAL A 404 -13.89 -16.63 -16.11
CA VAL A 404 -12.85 -16.52 -15.08
C VAL A 404 -12.41 -15.08 -14.96
N LYS A 405 -12.56 -14.50 -13.76
CA LYS A 405 -12.20 -13.10 -13.50
C LYS A 405 -10.76 -12.99 -13.02
N ILE A 406 -10.00 -12.08 -13.61
CA ILE A 406 -8.66 -11.71 -13.16
C ILE A 406 -8.72 -10.26 -12.68
N GLY A 407 -8.36 -10.01 -11.42
CA GLY A 407 -8.25 -8.65 -10.91
C GLY A 407 -6.99 -7.97 -11.42
N HIS A 408 -7.08 -6.69 -11.77
CA HIS A 408 -5.93 -5.84 -12.05
C HIS A 408 -6.00 -4.58 -11.20
N VAL A 409 -4.90 -4.20 -10.53
CA VAL A 409 -4.88 -2.99 -9.70
C VAL A 409 -3.65 -2.14 -9.95
N ALA A 410 -3.88 -0.85 -10.16
CA ALA A 410 -2.86 0.18 -10.30
C ALA A 410 -3.48 1.57 -10.02
N PRO A 411 -2.68 2.65 -9.87
CA PRO A 411 -3.19 4.01 -9.93
C PRO A 411 -3.69 4.32 -11.34
N LEU A 412 -5.01 4.31 -11.55
CA LEU A 412 -5.64 4.73 -12.80
C LEU A 412 -6.00 6.22 -12.79
N THR A 413 -5.90 6.86 -11.62
CA THR A 413 -5.96 8.32 -11.44
C THR A 413 -4.75 8.84 -10.66
N GLY A 414 -4.63 10.16 -10.55
CA GLY A 414 -3.50 10.83 -9.86
C GLY A 414 -2.26 11.07 -10.75
N PRO A 415 -1.15 11.56 -10.16
CA PRO A 415 0.02 12.05 -10.91
C PRO A 415 0.77 10.99 -11.73
N ILE A 416 0.60 9.71 -11.40
CA ILE A 416 1.28 8.57 -12.05
C ILE A 416 0.31 7.66 -12.83
N ALA A 417 -0.87 8.17 -13.19
CA ALA A 417 -1.92 7.41 -13.87
C ALA A 417 -1.48 6.80 -15.23
N HIS A 418 -0.48 7.39 -15.89
CA HIS A 418 0.10 6.85 -17.13
C HIS A 418 0.81 5.51 -16.90
N LEU A 419 1.45 5.32 -15.75
CA LEU A 419 2.10 4.05 -15.39
C LEU A 419 1.07 2.97 -15.03
N GLY A 420 -0.01 3.34 -14.33
CA GLY A 420 -1.09 2.40 -14.04
C GLY A 420 -1.91 2.04 -15.28
N LYS A 421 -2.04 2.96 -16.24
CA LYS A 421 -2.66 2.66 -17.53
C LYS A 421 -1.78 1.79 -18.43
N ASP A 422 -0.45 1.97 -18.40
CA ASP A 422 0.51 1.07 -19.05
C ASP A 422 0.36 -0.37 -18.51
N ASN A 423 0.36 -0.54 -17.18
CA ASN A 423 0.07 -1.81 -16.51
C ASN A 423 -1.26 -2.44 -17.00
N GLU A 424 -2.36 -1.69 -16.90
CA GLU A 424 -3.70 -2.18 -17.25
C GLU A 424 -3.79 -2.59 -18.73
N ASN A 425 -3.19 -1.81 -19.64
CA ASN A 425 -3.18 -2.12 -21.07
C ASN A 425 -2.39 -3.40 -21.36
N GLY A 426 -1.29 -3.66 -20.65
CA GLY A 426 -0.50 -4.89 -20.77
C GLY A 426 -1.29 -6.12 -20.31
N ALA A 427 -1.90 -6.05 -19.12
CA ALA A 427 -2.77 -7.10 -18.60
C ALA A 427 -3.99 -7.36 -19.51
N ARG A 428 -4.57 -6.30 -20.09
CA ARG A 428 -5.72 -6.38 -20.99
C ARG A 428 -5.36 -7.04 -22.33
N LEU A 429 -4.16 -6.77 -22.87
CA LEU A 429 -3.66 -7.45 -24.07
C LEU A 429 -3.47 -8.96 -23.83
N ALA A 430 -2.95 -9.37 -22.67
CA ALA A 430 -2.81 -10.79 -22.33
C ALA A 430 -4.17 -11.51 -22.22
N VAL A 431 -5.18 -10.85 -21.63
CA VAL A 431 -6.55 -11.39 -21.58
C VAL A 431 -7.15 -11.52 -22.99
N ASP A 432 -6.96 -10.53 -23.86
CA ASP A 432 -7.42 -10.59 -25.25
C ASP A 432 -6.77 -11.77 -26.01
N ASP A 433 -5.45 -11.94 -25.88
CA ASP A 433 -4.68 -13.02 -26.51
C ASP A 433 -5.06 -14.41 -25.97
N ALA A 434 -5.28 -14.53 -24.66
CA ALA A 434 -5.73 -15.78 -24.03
C ALA A 434 -7.15 -16.17 -24.50
N ASN A 435 -8.06 -15.20 -24.64
CA ASN A 435 -9.41 -15.40 -25.15
C ASN A 435 -9.45 -15.75 -26.66
N ALA A 436 -8.44 -15.32 -27.42
CA ALA A 436 -8.25 -15.72 -28.81
C ALA A 436 -7.82 -17.20 -28.94
N GLN A 437 -7.06 -17.72 -27.98
CA GLN A 437 -6.58 -19.12 -27.96
C GLN A 437 -7.68 -20.17 -27.70
N LYS A 438 -8.89 -19.78 -27.30
CA LYS A 438 -10.02 -20.69 -26.97
C LYS A 438 -9.63 -21.80 -25.98
N ILE A 439 -8.99 -21.37 -24.90
CA ILE A 439 -8.46 -22.23 -23.82
C ILE A 439 -9.60 -23.06 -23.20
N VAL A 440 -9.32 -24.34 -22.95
CA VAL A 440 -10.25 -25.27 -22.32
C VAL A 440 -9.67 -25.73 -20.99
N ILE A 441 -10.46 -25.65 -19.92
CA ILE A 441 -10.10 -26.09 -18.56
C ILE A 441 -11.31 -26.87 -18.01
N ASP A 442 -11.07 -28.02 -17.36
CA ASP A 442 -12.15 -28.89 -16.85
C ASP A 442 -13.20 -29.25 -17.93
N GLY A 443 -12.72 -29.47 -19.16
CA GLY A 443 -13.57 -29.75 -20.34
C GLY A 443 -14.39 -28.57 -20.87
N LYS A 444 -14.41 -27.43 -20.17
CA LYS A 444 -15.19 -26.22 -20.48
C LYS A 444 -14.36 -25.20 -21.24
N LEU A 445 -14.97 -24.48 -22.17
CA LEU A 445 -14.35 -23.33 -22.82
C LEU A 445 -14.25 -22.18 -21.81
N VAL A 446 -13.07 -21.58 -21.65
CA VAL A 446 -12.86 -20.49 -20.69
C VAL A 446 -12.81 -19.14 -21.40
N THR A 447 -13.55 -18.18 -20.85
CA THR A 447 -13.51 -16.77 -21.21
C THR A 447 -12.99 -15.97 -20.00
N PHE A 448 -11.85 -15.30 -20.16
CA PHE A 448 -11.21 -14.49 -19.13
C PHE A 448 -11.74 -13.05 -19.16
N GLU A 449 -12.08 -12.49 -17.98
CA GLU A 449 -12.56 -11.13 -17.78
C GLU A 449 -11.57 -10.35 -16.90
N LEU A 450 -11.05 -9.22 -17.38
CA LEU A 450 -10.16 -8.36 -16.59
C LEU A 450 -10.96 -7.31 -15.80
N LEU A 451 -10.95 -7.43 -14.47
CA LEU A 451 -11.52 -6.44 -13.55
C LEU A 451 -10.44 -5.45 -13.12
N GLY A 452 -10.32 -4.34 -13.85
CA GLY A 452 -9.42 -3.23 -13.54
C GLY A 452 -9.98 -2.34 -12.43
N GLU A 453 -9.17 -2.05 -11.42
CA GLU A 453 -9.51 -1.22 -10.27
C GLU A 453 -8.43 -0.16 -10.01
N ASP A 454 -8.85 0.99 -9.48
CA ASP A 454 -7.99 2.15 -9.17
C ASP A 454 -7.66 2.20 -7.68
N ASP A 455 -6.39 2.00 -7.31
CA ASP A 455 -5.93 2.17 -5.92
C ASP A 455 -5.40 3.58 -5.62
N GLN A 456 -5.37 4.48 -6.61
CA GLN A 456 -4.91 5.87 -6.48
C GLN A 456 -3.47 6.01 -5.91
N ALA A 457 -2.68 4.94 -5.93
CA ALA A 457 -1.40 4.80 -5.20
C ALA A 457 -1.51 4.97 -3.66
N ASP A 458 -2.73 5.03 -3.09
CA ASP A 458 -2.98 5.19 -1.67
C ASP A 458 -3.08 3.82 -0.96
N PRO A 459 -2.23 3.52 0.05
CA PRO A 459 -2.27 2.24 0.77
C PRO A 459 -3.65 1.89 1.33
N LYS A 460 -4.42 2.88 1.79
CA LYS A 460 -5.76 2.65 2.33
C LYS A 460 -6.74 2.24 1.24
N THR A 461 -6.81 2.98 0.14
CA THR A 461 -7.64 2.66 -1.02
C THR A 461 -7.23 1.31 -1.64
N GLY A 462 -5.92 1.01 -1.70
CA GLY A 462 -5.40 -0.31 -2.07
C GLY A 462 -5.99 -1.46 -1.26
N THR A 463 -6.09 -1.33 0.08
CA THR A 463 -6.74 -2.38 0.91
C THR A 463 -8.25 -2.50 0.67
N VAL A 464 -8.94 -1.40 0.36
CA VAL A 464 -10.38 -1.42 0.02
C VAL A 464 -10.61 -2.11 -1.32
N VAL A 465 -9.77 -1.83 -2.32
CA VAL A 465 -9.79 -2.49 -3.63
C VAL A 465 -9.46 -3.97 -3.49
N ALA A 466 -8.47 -4.33 -2.66
CA ALA A 466 -8.14 -5.73 -2.41
C ALA A 466 -9.33 -6.52 -1.86
N GLN A 467 -10.03 -5.98 -0.85
CA GLN A 467 -11.26 -6.61 -0.35
C GLN A 467 -12.36 -6.69 -1.41
N LYS A 468 -12.54 -5.63 -2.23
CA LYS A 468 -13.51 -5.63 -3.34
C LYS A 468 -13.25 -6.76 -4.34
N LEU A 469 -11.98 -7.06 -4.65
CA LEU A 469 -11.60 -8.13 -5.56
C LEU A 469 -11.77 -9.53 -4.94
N VAL A 470 -11.51 -9.69 -3.63
CA VAL A 470 -11.88 -10.89 -2.87
C VAL A 470 -13.40 -11.11 -2.94
N ASP A 471 -14.19 -10.09 -2.63
CA ASP A 471 -15.67 -10.16 -2.67
C ASP A 471 -16.20 -10.42 -4.10
N ALA A 472 -15.49 -9.95 -5.12
CA ALA A 472 -15.81 -10.21 -6.53
C ALA A 472 -15.47 -11.64 -6.99
N HIS A 473 -14.83 -12.44 -6.14
CA HIS A 473 -14.37 -13.80 -6.41
C HIS A 473 -13.47 -13.86 -7.67
N VAL A 474 -12.50 -12.93 -7.76
CA VAL A 474 -11.46 -13.06 -8.79
C VAL A 474 -10.62 -14.30 -8.54
N ALA A 475 -10.18 -14.95 -9.60
CA ALA A 475 -9.35 -16.13 -9.51
C ALA A 475 -7.97 -15.77 -8.93
N GLY A 476 -7.38 -14.65 -9.36
CA GLY A 476 -6.13 -14.08 -8.86
C GLY A 476 -5.99 -12.60 -9.23
N VAL A 477 -4.94 -11.93 -8.75
CA VAL A 477 -4.71 -10.49 -8.97
C VAL A 477 -3.36 -10.23 -9.62
N VAL A 478 -3.35 -9.42 -10.68
CA VAL A 478 -2.14 -8.83 -11.28
C VAL A 478 -2.02 -7.39 -10.82
N GLY A 479 -0.99 -7.11 -10.03
CA GLY A 479 -0.85 -5.84 -9.30
C GLY A 479 -0.40 -6.05 -7.85
N HIS A 480 -0.40 -5.03 -6.99
CA HIS A 480 -0.64 -3.64 -7.35
C HIS A 480 0.62 -3.07 -8.02
N LEU A 481 0.55 -1.81 -8.48
CA LEU A 481 1.72 -1.13 -9.03
C LEU A 481 2.70 -0.73 -7.92
N ASN A 482 2.24 0.11 -6.99
CA ASN A 482 3.11 0.73 -5.99
C ASN A 482 3.43 -0.24 -4.85
N SER A 483 4.69 -0.28 -4.41
CA SER A 483 5.10 -1.06 -3.23
C SER A 483 4.28 -0.72 -1.98
N GLY A 484 3.87 0.54 -1.81
CA GLY A 484 3.05 1.01 -0.68
C GLY A 484 1.62 0.46 -0.65
N THR A 485 1.03 0.13 -1.81
CA THR A 485 -0.32 -0.48 -1.90
C THR A 485 -0.24 -2.01 -1.97
N THR A 486 0.77 -2.53 -2.68
CA THR A 486 1.02 -3.97 -2.86
C THR A 486 1.27 -4.68 -1.52
N ILE A 487 2.14 -4.13 -0.65
CA ILE A 487 2.50 -4.77 0.63
C ILE A 487 1.27 -5.03 1.51
N PRO A 488 0.43 -4.03 1.88
CA PRO A 488 -0.75 -4.31 2.71
C PRO A 488 -1.84 -5.11 1.97
N ALA A 489 -2.01 -4.95 0.66
CA ALA A 489 -2.96 -5.75 -0.11
C ALA A 489 -2.60 -7.25 -0.13
N SER A 490 -1.30 -7.58 -0.17
CA SER A 490 -0.83 -8.98 -0.20
C SER A 490 -1.29 -9.83 0.98
N ALA A 491 -1.44 -9.22 2.17
CA ALA A 491 -1.96 -9.90 3.35
C ALA A 491 -3.44 -10.31 3.18
N ILE A 492 -4.24 -9.48 2.51
CA ILE A 492 -5.66 -9.73 2.24
C ILE A 492 -5.81 -10.87 1.22
N TYR A 493 -5.03 -10.84 0.13
CA TYR A 493 -5.04 -11.92 -0.87
C TYR A 493 -4.50 -13.25 -0.31
N ASN A 494 -3.48 -13.20 0.57
CA ASN A 494 -3.00 -14.38 1.30
C ASN A 494 -4.08 -14.97 2.22
N GLN A 495 -4.85 -14.14 2.92
CA GLN A 495 -5.99 -14.60 3.74
C GLN A 495 -7.13 -15.18 2.88
N ALA A 496 -7.36 -14.63 1.68
CA ALA A 496 -8.34 -15.15 0.73
C ALA A 496 -7.88 -16.42 -0.02
N GLY A 497 -6.60 -16.78 0.05
CA GLY A 497 -6.06 -18.03 -0.47
C GLY A 497 -5.80 -18.05 -1.99
N PHE A 498 -5.63 -16.89 -2.64
CA PHE A 498 -5.35 -16.81 -4.07
C PHE A 498 -4.11 -15.95 -4.40
N PRO A 499 -3.43 -16.18 -5.55
CA PRO A 499 -2.19 -15.50 -5.87
C PRO A 499 -2.37 -14.03 -6.24
N GLN A 500 -1.39 -13.25 -5.82
CA GLN A 500 -1.07 -11.91 -6.31
C GLN A 500 0.26 -11.99 -7.07
N ILE A 501 0.29 -11.49 -8.31
CA ILE A 501 1.50 -11.37 -9.11
C ILE A 501 1.70 -9.88 -9.42
N SER A 502 2.66 -9.22 -8.77
CA SER A 502 2.93 -7.80 -9.04
C SER A 502 3.89 -7.63 -10.23
N PRO A 503 3.53 -6.80 -11.21
CA PRO A 503 4.37 -6.44 -12.34
C PRO A 503 5.08 -5.08 -12.18
N SER A 504 5.14 -4.51 -10.97
CA SER A 504 5.82 -3.22 -10.71
C SER A 504 6.34 -3.02 -9.28
N ALA A 505 5.87 -3.76 -8.27
CA ALA A 505 6.32 -3.55 -6.90
C ALA A 505 7.71 -4.15 -6.70
N THR A 506 8.72 -3.30 -6.56
CA THR A 506 10.14 -3.67 -6.41
C THR A 506 10.57 -3.86 -4.95
N ASN A 507 9.82 -3.37 -3.95
CA ASN A 507 10.29 -3.42 -2.56
C ASN A 507 10.39 -4.86 -2.03
N PRO A 508 11.54 -5.30 -1.49
CA PRO A 508 11.78 -6.69 -1.06
C PRO A 508 10.77 -7.17 0.00
N LYS A 509 10.22 -6.27 0.83
CA LYS A 509 9.27 -6.62 1.89
C LYS A 509 8.03 -7.36 1.36
N TYR A 510 7.57 -7.07 0.15
CA TYR A 510 6.37 -7.69 -0.44
C TYR A 510 6.42 -9.23 -0.39
N THR A 511 7.47 -9.85 -0.93
CA THR A 511 7.67 -11.32 -0.94
C THR A 511 8.33 -11.85 0.34
N GLN A 512 9.00 -11.00 1.12
CA GLN A 512 9.63 -11.38 2.39
C GLN A 512 8.66 -11.52 3.58
N GLN A 513 7.35 -11.29 3.38
CA GLN A 513 6.31 -11.54 4.40
C GLN A 513 6.00 -13.03 4.62
N GLY A 514 6.56 -13.94 3.82
CA GLY A 514 6.34 -15.39 3.94
C GLY A 514 5.03 -15.89 3.31
N PHE A 515 4.28 -15.01 2.64
CA PHE A 515 3.04 -15.35 1.95
C PHE A 515 3.32 -16.19 0.70
N LYS A 516 2.74 -17.39 0.62
CA LYS A 516 2.86 -18.27 -0.56
C LYS A 516 1.97 -17.87 -1.73
N THR A 517 1.22 -16.78 -1.59
CA THR A 517 0.43 -16.14 -2.64
C THR A 517 1.12 -14.94 -3.29
N ALA A 518 2.23 -14.44 -2.74
CA ALA A 518 2.87 -13.22 -3.21
C ALA A 518 4.01 -13.52 -4.19
N PHE A 519 3.89 -13.05 -5.44
CA PHE A 519 4.91 -13.20 -6.48
C PHE A 519 5.21 -11.88 -7.19
N ARG A 520 6.42 -11.70 -7.73
CA ARG A 520 6.76 -10.58 -8.63
C ARG A 520 7.53 -11.07 -9.86
N VAL A 521 7.22 -10.50 -11.02
CA VAL A 521 7.83 -10.86 -12.32
C VAL A 521 9.01 -9.97 -12.72
N MET A 522 9.58 -9.22 -11.77
CA MET A 522 10.68 -8.28 -12.03
C MET A 522 11.64 -8.11 -10.85
N ALA A 523 12.77 -7.47 -11.10
CA ALA A 523 13.83 -7.32 -10.11
C ALA A 523 13.39 -6.49 -8.89
N ASN A 524 14.07 -6.66 -7.76
CA ASN A 524 13.75 -5.97 -6.51
C ASN A 524 14.69 -4.79 -6.20
N ASP A 525 14.29 -3.89 -5.29
CA ASP A 525 15.03 -2.67 -4.92
C ASP A 525 16.46 -2.95 -4.43
N VAL A 526 16.73 -4.14 -3.87
CA VAL A 526 18.07 -4.51 -3.41
C VAL A 526 18.99 -4.81 -4.61
N GLN A 527 18.46 -5.36 -5.70
CA GLN A 527 19.21 -5.56 -6.96
C GLN A 527 19.43 -4.20 -7.64
N GLN A 528 18.38 -3.41 -7.76
CA GLN A 528 18.38 -2.12 -8.46
C GLN A 528 19.21 -1.05 -7.74
N GLY A 529 19.03 -0.89 -6.43
CA GLY A 529 19.78 0.01 -5.57
C GLY A 529 21.28 -0.32 -5.58
N SER A 530 21.62 -1.60 -5.57
CA SER A 530 23.00 -2.09 -5.73
C SER A 530 23.62 -1.66 -7.07
N VAL A 531 22.88 -1.83 -8.17
CA VAL A 531 23.33 -1.44 -9.52
C VAL A 531 23.47 0.08 -9.65
N VAL A 532 22.43 0.85 -9.32
CA VAL A 532 22.45 2.32 -9.49
C VAL A 532 23.44 3.01 -8.53
N GLY A 533 23.59 2.51 -7.30
CA GLY A 533 24.60 3.00 -6.35
C GLY A 533 26.02 2.67 -6.78
N THR A 534 26.27 1.45 -7.26
CA THR A 534 27.59 1.09 -7.80
C THR A 534 27.92 1.89 -9.06
N TYR A 535 26.97 2.06 -9.97
CA TYR A 535 27.15 2.84 -11.20
C TYR A 535 27.46 4.31 -10.92
N ALA A 536 26.78 4.93 -9.95
CA ALA A 536 27.07 6.30 -9.54
C ALA A 536 28.53 6.49 -9.08
N VAL A 537 29.08 5.55 -8.31
CA VAL A 537 30.44 5.68 -7.76
C VAL A 537 31.54 5.26 -8.75
N LYS A 538 31.30 4.20 -9.52
CA LYS A 538 32.31 3.61 -10.45
C LYS A 538 32.26 4.18 -11.86
N ASN A 539 31.07 4.41 -12.41
CA ASN A 539 30.90 4.83 -13.80
C ASN A 539 30.73 6.36 -13.91
N LEU A 540 30.06 7.00 -12.93
CA LEU A 540 29.97 8.47 -12.86
C LEU A 540 31.07 9.10 -11.98
N GLY A 541 31.89 8.29 -11.32
CA GLY A 541 33.02 8.76 -10.51
C GLY A 541 32.63 9.49 -9.22
N ALA A 542 31.38 9.39 -8.77
CA ALA A 542 30.87 10.16 -7.63
C ALA A 542 31.63 9.86 -6.33
N ARG A 543 31.88 10.91 -5.54
CA ARG A 543 32.46 10.84 -4.19
C ARG A 543 31.62 11.56 -3.16
N ARG A 544 30.81 12.53 -3.58
CA ARG A 544 29.90 13.33 -2.76
C ARG A 544 28.49 13.16 -3.30
N ILE A 545 27.64 12.46 -2.56
CA ILE A 545 26.30 12.10 -3.04
C ILE A 545 25.25 12.73 -2.12
N ALA A 546 24.23 13.34 -2.71
CA ALA A 546 23.02 13.75 -2.02
C ALA A 546 21.87 12.82 -2.39
N ILE A 547 21.01 12.50 -1.44
CA ILE A 547 19.91 11.55 -1.60
C ILE A 547 18.62 12.21 -1.12
N VAL A 548 17.57 12.13 -1.94
CA VAL A 548 16.21 12.56 -1.59
C VAL A 548 15.26 11.37 -1.78
N ASP A 549 14.34 11.14 -0.85
CA ASP A 549 13.22 10.21 -1.05
C ASP A 549 11.86 10.85 -0.81
N ASP A 550 10.82 10.32 -1.45
CA ASP A 550 9.43 10.79 -1.36
C ASP A 550 8.64 10.19 -0.18
N ARG A 551 9.31 9.55 0.79
CA ARG A 551 8.73 8.83 1.93
C ARG A 551 7.76 7.69 1.59
N THR A 552 7.54 7.37 0.32
CA THR A 552 6.80 6.16 -0.06
C THR A 552 7.62 4.90 0.27
N ALA A 553 6.95 3.75 0.40
CA ALA A 553 7.64 2.49 0.66
C ALA A 553 8.63 2.10 -0.45
N TYR A 554 8.40 2.54 -1.69
CA TYR A 554 9.34 2.37 -2.81
C TYR A 554 10.49 3.38 -2.70
N GLY A 555 10.19 4.69 -2.68
CA GLY A 555 11.21 5.73 -2.72
C GLY A 555 12.19 5.66 -1.56
N TYR A 556 11.69 5.48 -0.34
CA TYR A 556 12.53 5.29 0.85
C TYR A 556 13.33 3.98 0.80
N GLY A 557 12.71 2.88 0.31
CA GLY A 557 13.34 1.58 0.20
C GLY A 557 14.54 1.59 -0.76
N LEU A 558 14.31 2.01 -2.00
CA LEU A 558 15.34 2.09 -3.03
C LEU A 558 16.45 3.09 -2.65
N ALA A 559 16.11 4.24 -2.05
CA ALA A 559 17.10 5.22 -1.60
C ALA A 559 18.06 4.64 -0.55
N ASN A 560 17.59 3.76 0.34
CA ASN A 560 18.45 3.11 1.34
C ASN A 560 19.37 2.04 0.71
N GLU A 561 18.88 1.28 -0.27
CA GLU A 561 19.73 0.29 -0.97
C GLU A 561 20.77 0.98 -1.87
N PHE A 562 20.40 2.09 -2.52
CA PHE A 562 21.35 2.98 -3.20
C PHE A 562 22.39 3.56 -2.24
N GLU A 563 21.98 4.05 -1.06
CA GLU A 563 22.87 4.59 -0.03
C GLU A 563 23.92 3.57 0.43
N LYS A 564 23.47 2.35 0.80
CA LYS A 564 24.37 1.24 1.17
C LYS A 564 25.37 0.93 0.07
N ALA A 565 24.91 0.80 -1.17
CA ALA A 565 25.75 0.46 -2.30
C ALA A 565 26.76 1.58 -2.62
N ALA A 566 26.35 2.85 -2.55
CA ALA A 566 27.23 3.99 -2.75
C ALA A 566 28.33 4.07 -1.67
N GLN A 567 27.95 3.91 -0.39
CA GLN A 567 28.90 3.89 0.74
C GLN A 567 29.89 2.72 0.64
N ALA A 568 29.41 1.51 0.32
CA ALA A 568 30.25 0.32 0.12
C ALA A 568 31.25 0.45 -1.04
N ASN A 569 30.97 1.32 -2.03
CA ASN A 569 31.89 1.65 -3.11
C ASN A 569 32.79 2.88 -2.81
N GLY A 570 32.68 3.49 -1.62
CA GLY A 570 33.57 4.56 -1.14
C GLY A 570 33.09 6.00 -1.38
N ALA A 571 31.79 6.23 -1.60
CA ALA A 571 31.23 7.59 -1.66
C ALA A 571 30.67 8.05 -0.31
N ALA A 572 30.82 9.35 -0.02
CA ALA A 572 30.27 10.00 1.14
C ALA A 572 28.87 10.58 0.86
N ILE A 573 27.91 10.32 1.74
CA ILE A 573 26.58 10.93 1.68
C ILE A 573 26.64 12.31 2.34
N VAL A 574 26.57 13.37 1.55
CA VAL A 574 26.74 14.76 2.00
C VAL A 574 25.42 15.47 2.33
N ALA A 575 24.29 14.88 1.90
CA ALA A 575 22.94 15.25 2.30
C ALA A 575 22.00 14.05 2.18
N ARG A 576 21.12 13.86 3.17
CA ARG A 576 20.04 12.87 3.16
C ARG A 576 18.75 13.62 3.51
N GLU A 577 17.99 13.98 2.50
CA GLU A 577 16.76 14.75 2.62
C GLU A 577 15.55 13.88 2.26
N PHE A 578 14.35 14.40 2.50
CA PHE A 578 13.11 13.74 2.12
C PHE A 578 12.03 14.76 1.76
N THR A 579 10.99 14.29 1.09
CA THR A 579 9.82 15.05 0.64
C THR A 579 8.56 14.19 0.84
N ASN A 580 7.47 14.49 0.13
CA ASN A 580 6.39 13.55 -0.14
C ASN A 580 6.07 13.48 -1.65
N ASP A 581 5.32 12.46 -2.04
CA ASP A 581 4.86 12.12 -3.38
C ASP A 581 3.92 13.13 -4.07
N ASN A 582 3.48 14.17 -3.35
CA ASN A 582 2.61 15.23 -3.86
C ASN A 582 3.30 16.60 -3.96
N VAL A 583 4.58 16.73 -3.57
CA VAL A 583 5.32 18.00 -3.62
C VAL A 583 5.75 18.35 -5.04
N THR A 584 5.63 19.63 -5.40
CA THR A 584 6.14 20.18 -6.67
C THR A 584 7.19 21.27 -6.51
N ASP A 585 7.39 21.83 -5.30
CA ASP A 585 8.46 22.79 -4.99
C ASP A 585 9.55 22.13 -4.12
N PHE A 586 10.75 22.04 -4.69
CA PHE A 586 11.94 21.46 -4.08
C PHE A 586 13.01 22.52 -3.76
N LYS A 587 12.75 23.82 -3.97
CA LYS A 587 13.76 24.88 -3.91
C LYS A 587 14.48 24.95 -2.56
N ALA A 588 13.79 24.71 -1.44
CA ALA A 588 14.40 24.64 -0.12
C ALA A 588 15.39 23.46 0.02
N ILE A 589 14.94 22.25 -0.35
CA ILE A 589 15.74 21.02 -0.34
C ILE A 589 16.96 21.17 -1.27
N LEU A 590 16.73 21.62 -2.50
CA LEU A 590 17.77 21.83 -3.51
C LEU A 590 18.78 22.91 -3.12
N THR A 591 18.35 23.97 -2.41
CA THR A 591 19.28 24.99 -1.90
C THR A 591 20.19 24.43 -0.81
N LYS A 592 19.63 23.63 0.13
CA LYS A 592 20.41 22.92 1.16
C LYS A 592 21.39 21.93 0.53
N ILE A 593 20.97 21.17 -0.48
CA ILE A 593 21.82 20.24 -1.25
C ILE A 593 22.91 20.99 -2.03
N LYS A 594 22.59 22.11 -2.69
CA LYS A 594 23.56 22.95 -3.42
C LYS A 594 24.69 23.43 -2.52
N ALA A 595 24.39 23.83 -1.29
CA ALA A 595 25.39 24.22 -0.29
C ALA A 595 26.35 23.07 0.13
N LYS A 596 25.98 21.81 -0.15
CA LYS A 596 26.85 20.64 0.07
C LYS A 596 27.70 20.26 -1.13
N ASN A 597 27.53 20.90 -2.29
CA ASN A 597 28.27 20.64 -3.53
C ASN A 597 28.47 19.12 -3.82
N PRO A 598 27.38 18.37 -4.08
CA PRO A 598 27.47 16.96 -4.47
C PRO A 598 27.83 16.80 -5.96
N ASP A 599 28.41 15.66 -6.29
CA ASP A 599 28.66 15.21 -7.67
C ASP A 599 27.39 14.61 -8.27
N VAL A 600 26.61 13.91 -7.44
CA VAL A 600 25.38 13.19 -7.81
C VAL A 600 24.25 13.50 -6.83
N ILE A 601 23.04 13.68 -7.36
CA ILE A 601 21.78 13.71 -6.60
C ILE A 601 20.96 12.49 -7.01
N PHE A 602 20.65 11.60 -6.07
CA PHE A 602 19.73 10.48 -6.27
C PHE A 602 18.33 10.83 -5.76
N LEU A 603 17.30 10.52 -6.55
CA LEU A 603 15.90 10.54 -6.15
C LEU A 603 15.34 9.11 -6.05
N GLY A 604 14.93 8.73 -4.83
CA GLY A 604 14.02 7.62 -4.60
C GLY A 604 12.58 8.11 -4.71
N GLY A 605 11.97 7.95 -5.87
CA GLY A 605 10.60 8.36 -6.13
C GLY A 605 10.20 8.27 -7.60
N MET A 606 9.03 8.83 -7.92
CA MET A 606 8.41 8.73 -9.25
C MET A 606 8.74 9.90 -10.19
N ASP A 607 8.47 9.73 -11.49
CA ASP A 607 8.66 10.75 -12.54
C ASP A 607 7.90 12.06 -12.29
N ALA A 608 6.69 12.00 -11.71
CA ALA A 608 5.92 13.15 -11.27
C ALA A 608 6.67 14.07 -10.27
N ILE A 609 7.54 13.50 -9.43
CA ILE A 609 8.43 14.22 -8.50
C ILE A 609 9.74 14.62 -9.23
N GLY A 610 10.33 13.69 -9.98
CA GLY A 610 11.61 13.90 -10.66
C GLY A 610 11.59 15.01 -11.71
N GLY A 611 10.50 15.14 -12.47
CA GLY A 611 10.37 16.12 -13.54
C GLY A 611 10.47 17.59 -13.08
N PRO A 612 9.64 18.03 -12.11
CA PRO A 612 9.76 19.37 -11.53
C PRO A 612 11.05 19.58 -10.73
N MET A 613 11.56 18.55 -10.05
CA MET A 613 12.85 18.62 -9.33
C MET A 613 14.02 18.89 -10.29
N LEU A 614 14.06 18.23 -11.45
CA LEU A 614 15.06 18.46 -12.50
C LEU A 614 15.01 19.88 -13.06
N LYS A 615 13.81 20.41 -13.33
CA LYS A 615 13.62 21.82 -13.75
C LYS A 615 14.21 22.78 -12.72
N GLN A 616 13.92 22.58 -11.44
CA GLN A 616 14.38 23.47 -10.37
C GLN A 616 15.88 23.30 -10.07
N MET A 617 16.46 22.12 -10.26
CA MET A 617 17.91 21.92 -10.26
C MET A 617 18.59 22.80 -11.33
N LYS A 618 18.01 22.85 -12.52
CA LYS A 618 18.49 23.68 -13.63
C LYS A 618 18.31 25.18 -13.34
N GLU A 619 17.14 25.60 -12.82
CA GLU A 619 16.89 26.98 -12.37
C GLU A 619 17.91 27.44 -11.32
N LEU A 620 18.23 26.59 -10.34
CA LEU A 620 19.18 26.88 -9.27
C LEU A 620 20.66 26.73 -9.71
N GLY A 621 20.94 26.36 -10.97
CA GLY A 621 22.30 26.19 -11.49
C GLY A 621 23.07 25.06 -10.80
N ILE A 622 22.38 24.00 -10.36
CA ILE A 622 23.01 22.83 -9.75
C ILE A 622 23.63 21.97 -10.86
N LYS A 623 24.94 21.71 -10.76
CA LYS A 623 25.72 20.96 -11.76
C LYS A 623 25.80 19.45 -11.50
N ALA A 624 25.29 19.00 -10.34
CA ALA A 624 25.30 17.58 -9.96
C ALA A 624 24.52 16.73 -10.97
N LYS A 625 25.02 15.54 -11.26
CA LYS A 625 24.30 14.55 -12.09
C LYS A 625 23.08 14.04 -11.33
N PHE A 626 21.92 14.02 -11.99
CA PHE A 626 20.70 13.47 -11.40
C PHE A 626 20.56 11.99 -11.76
N THR A 627 20.11 11.19 -10.79
CA THR A 627 19.82 9.78 -10.99
C THR A 627 18.61 9.28 -10.18
N THR A 628 17.95 8.23 -10.67
CA THR A 628 16.72 7.70 -10.07
C THR A 628 16.47 6.24 -10.46
N GLY A 629 15.52 5.60 -9.78
CA GLY A 629 15.02 4.26 -10.10
C GLY A 629 14.05 4.22 -11.27
N ASP A 630 13.33 3.10 -11.36
CA ASP A 630 12.40 2.75 -12.44
C ASP A 630 11.15 3.62 -12.39
N GLY A 631 10.63 3.90 -11.19
CA GLY A 631 9.56 4.89 -11.00
C GLY A 631 9.83 6.26 -11.63
N GLY A 632 11.10 6.65 -11.80
CA GLY A 632 11.50 7.85 -12.52
C GLY A 632 12.02 7.63 -13.96
N CYS A 633 12.28 6.38 -14.37
CA CYS A 633 12.92 6.06 -15.65
C CYS A 633 11.90 5.85 -16.78
N SER A 634 11.09 6.88 -17.05
CA SER A 634 9.96 6.83 -18.00
C SER A 634 10.09 7.84 -19.16
N PRO A 635 9.37 7.63 -20.27
CA PRO A 635 9.17 8.66 -21.29
C PRO A 635 8.50 9.94 -20.73
N GLU A 636 7.63 9.80 -19.73
CA GLU A 636 6.94 10.93 -19.10
C GLU A 636 7.91 11.81 -18.28
N LEU A 637 8.97 11.27 -17.66
CA LEU A 637 10.02 12.11 -17.04
C LEU A 637 10.64 13.09 -18.06
N ILE A 638 10.93 12.61 -19.27
CA ILE A 638 11.50 13.43 -20.35
C ILE A 638 10.55 14.58 -20.69
N LYS A 639 9.25 14.30 -20.79
CA LYS A 639 8.20 15.28 -21.04
C LYS A 639 8.02 16.27 -19.87
N LEU A 640 8.02 15.79 -18.62
CA LEU A 640 7.86 16.60 -17.42
C LEU A 640 9.06 17.51 -17.14
N ALA A 641 10.29 17.03 -17.35
CA ALA A 641 11.51 17.82 -17.17
C ALA A 641 11.86 18.67 -18.42
N GLY A 642 11.43 18.25 -19.61
CA GLY A 642 11.87 18.83 -20.88
C GLY A 642 13.39 18.73 -21.03
N GLY A 643 14.02 19.77 -21.58
CA GLY A 643 15.49 19.87 -21.69
C GLY A 643 16.27 19.99 -20.37
N ALA A 644 15.65 19.73 -19.21
CA ALA A 644 16.34 19.46 -17.95
C ALA A 644 16.59 17.95 -17.71
N SER A 645 16.00 17.06 -18.51
CA SER A 645 16.25 15.61 -18.45
C SER A 645 17.57 15.17 -19.11
N GLU A 646 18.20 16.01 -19.91
CA GLU A 646 19.38 15.65 -20.69
C GLU A 646 20.57 15.25 -19.80
N GLY A 647 21.12 14.05 -20.03
CA GLY A 647 22.23 13.48 -19.26
C GLY A 647 21.85 12.95 -17.87
N VAL A 648 20.56 12.76 -17.58
CA VAL A 648 20.05 11.99 -16.43
C VAL A 648 20.41 10.51 -16.59
N ILE A 649 20.82 9.87 -15.50
CA ILE A 649 21.07 8.43 -15.45
C ILE A 649 19.97 7.75 -14.65
N CYS A 650 19.20 6.83 -15.24
CA CYS A 650 18.16 6.11 -14.50
C CYS A 650 18.25 4.61 -14.72
N THR A 651 17.54 3.83 -13.91
CA THR A 651 17.49 2.37 -14.03
C THR A 651 16.06 1.88 -14.20
N GLN A 652 15.85 0.81 -14.96
CA GLN A 652 14.60 0.04 -14.93
C GLN A 652 14.85 -1.33 -14.30
N ALA A 653 13.91 -1.83 -13.50
CA ALA A 653 13.96 -3.13 -12.82
C ALA A 653 13.69 -4.34 -13.76
N GLY A 654 14.09 -4.21 -15.03
CA GLY A 654 13.90 -5.22 -16.06
C GLY A 654 14.69 -4.92 -17.33
N LEU A 655 14.38 -5.66 -18.39
CA LEU A 655 14.89 -5.45 -19.75
C LEU A 655 14.13 -4.32 -20.48
N PRO A 656 14.81 -3.58 -21.38
CA PRO A 656 14.17 -2.58 -22.23
C PRO A 656 13.32 -3.26 -23.32
N ALA A 657 12.32 -2.54 -23.84
CA ALA A 657 11.39 -3.06 -24.85
C ALA A 657 12.06 -3.64 -26.10
N ASP A 658 13.22 -3.11 -26.53
CA ASP A 658 13.98 -3.56 -27.71
C ASP A 658 14.90 -4.76 -27.45
N LYS A 659 14.97 -5.27 -26.20
CA LYS A 659 15.75 -6.45 -25.80
C LYS A 659 14.91 -7.55 -25.15
N LEU A 660 13.59 -7.43 -25.18
CA LEU A 660 12.66 -8.46 -24.70
C LEU A 660 12.80 -9.74 -25.55
N PRO A 661 13.25 -10.89 -24.99
CA PRO A 661 13.65 -12.05 -25.78
C PRO A 661 12.57 -12.60 -26.72
N ASN A 662 11.31 -12.60 -26.27
CA ASN A 662 10.15 -13.04 -27.05
C ASN A 662 9.16 -11.87 -27.30
N GLY A 663 9.58 -10.62 -27.05
CA GLY A 663 8.67 -9.50 -26.92
C GLY A 663 8.38 -8.69 -28.18
N GLN A 664 9.03 -8.96 -29.32
CA GLN A 664 8.83 -8.13 -30.53
C GLN A 664 7.36 -8.03 -30.94
N LYS A 665 6.65 -9.16 -31.06
CA LYS A 665 5.22 -9.19 -31.39
C LYS A 665 4.38 -8.43 -30.35
N PHE A 666 4.67 -8.61 -29.06
CA PHE A 666 4.01 -7.87 -27.98
C PHE A 666 4.20 -6.36 -28.15
N VAL A 667 5.44 -5.89 -28.41
CA VAL A 667 5.75 -4.47 -28.61
C VAL A 667 5.01 -3.91 -29.82
N GLU A 668 4.96 -4.66 -30.93
CA GLU A 668 4.22 -4.26 -32.13
C GLU A 668 2.71 -4.14 -31.88
N ASP A 669 2.07 -5.16 -31.30
CA ASP A 669 0.63 -5.17 -31.02
C ASP A 669 0.24 -4.14 -29.96
N PHE A 670 1.02 -4.03 -28.87
CA PHE A 670 0.81 -3.03 -27.83
C PHE A 670 0.94 -1.62 -28.41
N THR A 671 2.01 -1.34 -29.16
CA THR A 671 2.24 0.00 -29.75
C THR A 671 1.12 0.37 -30.73
N LYS A 672 0.65 -0.60 -31.52
CA LYS A 672 -0.48 -0.42 -32.45
C LYS A 672 -1.81 -0.14 -31.75
N LYS A 673 -2.05 -0.75 -30.58
CA LYS A 673 -3.34 -0.66 -29.87
C LYS A 673 -3.40 0.47 -28.82
N TYR A 674 -2.29 0.76 -28.16
CA TYR A 674 -2.21 1.63 -26.98
C TYR A 674 -1.16 2.74 -27.07
N GLY A 675 -0.27 2.71 -28.07
CA GLY A 675 0.84 3.65 -28.19
C GLY A 675 2.07 3.23 -27.38
N GLN A 676 2.95 4.18 -27.07
CA GLN A 676 4.27 3.90 -26.51
C GLN A 676 4.18 3.28 -25.10
N ILE A 677 4.81 2.11 -24.94
CA ILE A 677 5.11 1.46 -23.65
C ILE A 677 5.76 2.47 -22.71
N GLN A 678 5.29 2.55 -21.46
CA GLN A 678 5.96 3.34 -20.43
C GLN A 678 7.10 2.55 -19.80
N ILE A 679 6.79 1.48 -19.05
CA ILE A 679 7.78 0.63 -18.34
C ILE A 679 7.27 -0.81 -18.14
N TYR A 680 6.05 -0.96 -17.63
CA TYR A 680 5.58 -2.14 -16.90
C TYR A 680 4.63 -3.03 -17.71
N SER A 681 4.12 -2.56 -18.84
CA SER A 681 3.18 -3.33 -19.68
C SER A 681 3.66 -4.73 -20.12
N PRO A 682 4.94 -4.98 -20.48
CA PRO A 682 5.41 -6.34 -20.80
C PRO A 682 5.30 -7.30 -19.61
N TYR A 683 5.61 -6.80 -18.41
CA TYR A 683 5.58 -7.56 -17.16
C TYR A 683 4.13 -7.80 -16.71
N SER A 684 3.23 -6.85 -16.95
CA SER A 684 1.80 -7.00 -16.67
C SER A 684 1.13 -8.03 -17.57
N TYR A 685 1.55 -8.08 -18.85
CA TYR A 685 1.16 -9.13 -19.80
C TYR A 685 1.61 -10.50 -19.30
N ASP A 686 2.89 -10.64 -18.98
CA ASP A 686 3.48 -11.90 -18.51
C ASP A 686 2.89 -12.38 -17.18
N ALA A 687 2.57 -11.47 -16.25
CA ALA A 687 1.92 -11.82 -14.98
C ALA A 687 0.52 -12.43 -15.19
N VAL A 688 -0.27 -11.92 -16.14
CA VAL A 688 -1.55 -12.54 -16.54
C VAL A 688 -1.31 -13.91 -17.18
N MET A 689 -0.33 -14.01 -18.07
CA MET A 689 -0.05 -15.27 -18.78
C MET A 689 0.43 -16.38 -17.84
N VAL A 690 1.26 -16.08 -16.83
CA VAL A 690 1.67 -17.03 -15.77
C VAL A 690 0.47 -17.51 -14.97
N LEU A 691 -0.48 -16.63 -14.65
CA LEU A 691 -1.70 -16.98 -13.91
C LEU A 691 -2.58 -17.95 -14.72
N ILE A 692 -2.77 -17.66 -16.01
CA ILE A 692 -3.56 -18.48 -16.94
C ILE A 692 -2.87 -19.83 -17.23
N ASP A 693 -1.55 -19.84 -17.38
CA ASP A 693 -0.76 -21.06 -17.57
C ASP A 693 -0.85 -21.99 -16.35
N ALA A 694 -0.76 -21.46 -15.13
CA ALA A 694 -0.93 -22.25 -13.92
C ALA A 694 -2.31 -22.91 -13.84
N MET A 695 -3.38 -22.19 -14.20
CA MET A 695 -4.74 -22.77 -14.28
C MET A 695 -4.86 -23.87 -15.34
N LYS A 696 -4.20 -23.70 -16.49
CA LYS A 696 -4.12 -24.73 -17.55
C LYS A 696 -3.39 -25.98 -17.06
N ARG A 697 -2.21 -25.83 -16.44
CA ARG A 697 -1.43 -26.95 -15.88
C ARG A 697 -2.14 -27.70 -14.76
N ALA A 698 -2.84 -26.97 -13.88
CA ALA A 698 -3.67 -27.57 -12.84
C ALA A 698 -4.99 -28.18 -13.37
N ASN A 699 -5.33 -27.93 -14.65
CA ASN A 699 -6.65 -28.18 -15.25
C ASN A 699 -7.80 -27.68 -14.34
N SER A 700 -7.61 -26.53 -13.69
CA SER A 700 -8.58 -25.97 -12.76
C SER A 700 -8.41 -24.48 -12.52
N VAL A 701 -9.52 -23.81 -12.22
CA VAL A 701 -9.59 -22.38 -11.85
C VAL A 701 -9.75 -22.18 -10.34
N ASP A 702 -9.77 -23.27 -9.58
CA ASP A 702 -9.79 -23.31 -8.11
C ASP A 702 -8.39 -22.93 -7.56
N PRO A 703 -8.25 -21.82 -6.82
CA PRO A 703 -6.96 -21.38 -6.28
C PRO A 703 -6.23 -22.46 -5.48
N VAL A 704 -6.93 -23.34 -4.76
CA VAL A 704 -6.30 -24.42 -3.98
C VAL A 704 -5.51 -25.38 -4.88
N LYS A 705 -5.95 -25.56 -6.13
CA LYS A 705 -5.33 -26.47 -7.10
C LYS A 705 -4.26 -25.80 -7.94
N TYR A 706 -4.47 -24.56 -8.37
CA TYR A 706 -3.56 -23.90 -9.32
C TYR A 706 -2.55 -22.95 -8.66
N LEU A 707 -2.76 -22.46 -7.43
CA LEU A 707 -1.77 -21.64 -6.71
C LEU A 707 -0.40 -22.34 -6.57
N PRO A 708 -0.31 -23.65 -6.22
CA PRO A 708 0.96 -24.36 -6.21
C PRO A 708 1.65 -24.40 -7.58
N GLU A 709 0.89 -24.35 -8.67
CA GLU A 709 1.40 -24.33 -10.05
C GLU A 709 1.94 -22.95 -10.45
N VAL A 710 1.47 -21.85 -9.83
CA VAL A 710 2.10 -20.51 -9.97
C VAL A 710 3.50 -20.54 -9.36
N GLY A 711 3.66 -21.06 -8.15
CA GLY A 711 4.97 -21.15 -7.48
C GLY A 711 5.99 -22.06 -8.18
N LYS A 712 5.52 -23.05 -8.97
CA LYS A 712 6.34 -23.93 -9.81
C LYS A 712 6.55 -23.40 -11.24
N THR A 713 6.14 -22.17 -11.54
CA THR A 713 6.19 -21.66 -12.92
C THR A 713 7.62 -21.67 -13.48
N ALA A 714 7.70 -22.02 -14.76
CA ALA A 714 8.89 -21.94 -15.60
C ALA A 714 8.47 -21.45 -16.99
N TYR A 715 7.67 -20.38 -17.01
CA TYR A 715 6.94 -19.90 -18.18
C TYR A 715 7.86 -19.04 -19.07
N ASP A 716 7.90 -19.35 -20.38
CA ASP A 716 8.64 -18.57 -21.37
C ASP A 716 7.80 -17.36 -21.81
N GLY A 717 7.92 -16.26 -21.05
CA GLY A 717 7.21 -15.01 -21.28
C GLY A 717 7.85 -14.09 -22.32
N VAL A 718 7.20 -12.95 -22.57
CA VAL A 718 7.70 -11.91 -23.47
C VAL A 718 8.97 -11.25 -22.91
N THR A 719 9.05 -11.12 -21.59
CA THR A 719 10.20 -10.60 -20.82
C THR A 719 11.34 -11.60 -20.65
N GLY A 720 11.12 -12.87 -21.04
CA GLY A 720 12.06 -13.97 -20.88
C GLY A 720 11.48 -15.09 -20.01
N LYS A 721 12.35 -15.97 -19.51
CA LYS A 721 11.91 -17.10 -18.69
C LYS A 721 11.58 -16.68 -17.26
N ILE A 722 10.35 -16.92 -16.83
CA ILE A 722 9.82 -16.55 -15.52
C ILE A 722 9.87 -17.77 -14.61
N GLU A 723 10.72 -17.69 -13.60
CA GLU A 723 10.87 -18.68 -12.54
C GLU A 723 10.98 -17.97 -11.20
N PHE A 724 10.13 -18.34 -10.25
CA PHE A 724 10.16 -17.77 -8.89
C PHE A 724 11.09 -18.54 -7.95
N ASP A 725 11.64 -17.85 -6.96
CA ASP A 725 12.30 -18.43 -5.79
C ASP A 725 11.29 -18.85 -4.70
N GLU A 726 11.78 -19.35 -3.56
CA GLU A 726 10.93 -19.82 -2.46
C GLU A 726 10.10 -18.72 -1.76
N LYS A 727 10.43 -17.45 -2.02
CA LYS A 727 9.76 -16.25 -1.49
C LYS A 727 8.78 -15.65 -2.50
N GLY A 728 8.94 -15.96 -3.79
CA GLY A 728 8.15 -15.40 -4.89
C GLY A 728 8.86 -14.33 -5.71
N ASP A 729 10.17 -14.11 -5.51
CA ASP A 729 10.98 -13.21 -6.35
C ASP A 729 11.40 -13.90 -7.65
N ILE A 730 11.47 -13.17 -8.76
CA ILE A 730 12.00 -13.70 -10.03
C ILE A 730 13.50 -13.99 -9.90
N LYS A 731 13.92 -15.22 -10.26
CA LYS A 731 15.32 -15.68 -10.11
C LYS A 731 16.32 -14.92 -10.97
N ASN A 732 15.91 -14.49 -12.16
CA ASN A 732 16.79 -13.94 -13.21
C ASN A 732 16.44 -12.48 -13.58
N GLY A 733 16.00 -11.67 -12.60
CA GLY A 733 15.68 -10.26 -12.83
C GLY A 733 16.88 -9.47 -13.37
N ALA A 734 16.67 -8.68 -14.42
CA ALA A 734 17.68 -7.77 -14.97
C ALA A 734 17.46 -6.35 -14.47
N ILE A 735 18.53 -5.56 -14.37
CA ILE A 735 18.50 -4.11 -14.18
C ILE A 735 19.11 -3.45 -15.40
N THR A 736 18.36 -2.61 -16.11
CA THR A 736 18.87 -1.84 -17.26
C THR A 736 19.22 -0.44 -16.81
N VAL A 737 20.44 0.02 -17.10
CA VAL A 737 20.89 1.40 -16.88
C VAL A 737 20.70 2.19 -18.17
N PHE A 738 20.08 3.35 -18.07
CA PHE A 738 19.88 4.28 -19.18
C PHE A 738 20.55 5.63 -18.91
N GLU A 739 20.91 6.33 -19.98
CA GLU A 739 21.11 7.77 -19.99
C GLU A 739 20.05 8.40 -20.89
N ILE A 740 19.43 9.50 -20.43
CA ILE A 740 18.56 10.30 -21.30
C ILE A 740 19.45 11.15 -22.21
N LYS A 741 19.38 10.91 -23.52
CA LYS A 741 20.07 11.70 -24.57
C LYS A 741 19.15 12.02 -25.72
N ASP A 742 19.24 13.25 -26.23
CA ASP A 742 18.43 13.76 -27.35
C ASP A 742 16.92 13.53 -27.13
N GLY A 743 16.48 13.64 -25.88
CA GLY A 743 15.09 13.37 -25.47
C GLY A 743 14.67 11.90 -25.56
N LYS A 744 15.60 10.94 -25.49
CA LYS A 744 15.34 9.49 -25.54
C LYS A 744 16.11 8.74 -24.46
N LEU A 745 15.53 7.63 -23.97
CA LEU A 745 16.25 6.68 -23.14
C LEU A 745 17.24 5.89 -23.99
N VAL A 746 18.54 6.03 -23.72
CA VAL A 746 19.63 5.31 -24.40
C VAL A 746 20.26 4.33 -23.41
N ILE A 747 20.25 3.04 -23.75
CA ILE A 747 20.83 1.98 -22.93
C ILE A 747 22.33 2.25 -22.72
N ARG A 748 22.77 2.14 -21.47
CA ARG A 748 24.18 2.23 -21.05
C ARG A 748 24.73 0.89 -20.60
N ASP A 749 23.93 0.11 -19.88
CA ASP A 749 24.31 -1.21 -19.39
C ASP A 749 23.05 -2.07 -19.16
N VAL A 750 23.21 -3.39 -19.17
CA VAL A 750 22.17 -4.36 -18.79
C VAL A 750 22.79 -5.33 -17.81
N VAL A 751 22.57 -5.08 -16.52
CA VAL A 751 23.08 -5.92 -15.43
C VAL A 751 22.03 -6.97 -15.11
N TYR A 752 22.20 -8.17 -15.65
CA TYR A 752 21.46 -9.33 -15.18
C TYR A 752 21.86 -9.61 -13.73
N ALA A 753 20.89 -9.92 -12.87
CA ALA A 753 21.22 -10.54 -11.61
C ALA A 753 21.99 -11.84 -11.90
N PRO A 754 23.21 -12.03 -11.37
CA PRO A 754 23.70 -13.38 -11.19
C PRO A 754 22.70 -14.10 -10.28
N SER A 755 22.49 -15.40 -10.51
CA SER A 755 21.52 -16.26 -9.82
C SER A 755 21.96 -16.56 -8.37
N GLY A 756 22.13 -15.50 -7.59
CA GLY A 756 22.95 -15.39 -6.39
C GLY A 756 23.80 -14.12 -6.46
N TYR A 757 23.52 -13.14 -5.60
CA TYR A 757 24.17 -11.81 -5.60
C TYR A 757 25.70 -11.85 -5.64
N ALA A 758 26.27 -11.19 -6.66
CA ALA A 758 27.65 -10.70 -6.66
C ALA A 758 27.79 -9.56 -7.68
N ILE A 759 28.29 -8.40 -7.26
CA ILE A 759 28.87 -7.42 -8.18
C ILE A 759 30.37 -7.31 -7.89
N VAL A 760 31.12 -7.12 -8.96
CA VAL A 760 32.38 -6.34 -9.12
C VAL A 760 33.46 -7.17 -9.83
N GLY A 761 33.62 -6.89 -11.12
CA GLY A 761 34.69 -7.41 -11.96
C GLY A 761 34.46 -6.96 -13.41
N THR A 762 35.20 -5.95 -13.87
CA THR A 762 35.02 -5.35 -15.21
C THR A 762 35.43 -6.31 -16.33
N GLY A 763 34.80 -6.18 -17.49
CA GLY A 763 35.09 -7.02 -18.66
C GLY A 763 36.53 -6.87 -19.16
N ALA A 764 37.34 -7.91 -18.94
CA ALA A 764 38.63 -8.13 -19.61
C ALA A 764 38.98 -9.64 -19.67
N GLU A 765 38.68 -10.41 -18.62
CA GLU A 765 39.07 -11.84 -18.50
C GLU A 765 37.89 -12.81 -18.73
N ARG A 766 37.16 -12.65 -19.85
CA ARG A 766 36.11 -13.63 -20.23
C ARG A 766 36.65 -14.94 -20.82
N SER A 767 37.98 -15.10 -20.88
CA SER A 767 38.66 -16.35 -21.16
C SER A 767 39.42 -16.84 -19.93
N ASN A 768 39.10 -18.07 -19.52
CA ASN A 768 39.94 -18.96 -18.71
C ASN A 768 39.84 -18.96 -17.17
N THR A 769 38.71 -18.55 -16.59
CA THR A 769 38.40 -18.82 -15.15
C THR A 769 38.51 -20.31 -14.80
N ARG A 770 38.16 -21.20 -15.75
CA ARG A 770 38.23 -22.65 -15.60
C ARG A 770 39.65 -23.17 -15.36
N ALA A 771 40.63 -22.80 -16.20
CA ALA A 771 42.00 -23.27 -16.01
C ALA A 771 42.66 -22.68 -14.75
N LEU A 772 42.25 -21.48 -14.31
CA LEU A 772 42.73 -20.91 -13.06
C LEU A 772 42.24 -21.71 -11.85
N VAL A 773 40.98 -22.14 -11.85
CA VAL A 773 40.42 -23.02 -10.79
C VAL A 773 41.03 -24.42 -10.86
N GLU A 774 41.10 -25.03 -12.05
CA GLU A 774 41.71 -26.34 -12.25
C GLU A 774 43.19 -26.34 -11.80
N SER A 775 43.99 -25.33 -12.17
CA SER A 775 45.40 -25.15 -11.73
C SER A 775 45.57 -24.98 -10.21
N ARG A 776 44.65 -24.26 -9.56
CA ARG A 776 44.66 -24.07 -8.09
C ARG A 776 44.27 -25.35 -7.35
N MET A 777 43.28 -26.09 -7.84
CA MET A 777 42.90 -27.41 -7.31
C MET A 777 44.04 -28.42 -7.47
N ASP A 778 44.64 -28.50 -8.65
CA ASP A 778 45.82 -29.32 -8.95
C ASP A 778 46.98 -29.03 -7.97
N THR A 779 47.19 -27.75 -7.64
CA THR A 779 48.23 -27.32 -6.70
C THR A 779 47.87 -27.67 -5.25
N ALA A 780 46.61 -27.49 -4.84
CA ALA A 780 46.14 -27.88 -3.51
C ALA A 780 46.21 -29.40 -3.29
N ILE A 781 45.83 -30.21 -4.29
CA ILE A 781 45.92 -31.67 -4.24
C ILE A 781 47.39 -32.10 -4.10
N ARG A 782 48.30 -31.60 -4.95
CA ARG A 782 49.75 -31.90 -4.84
C ARG A 782 50.37 -31.50 -3.51
N ILE A 783 49.85 -30.46 -2.84
CA ILE A 783 50.28 -30.06 -1.50
C ILE A 783 49.70 -31.02 -0.46
N ASN A 784 48.41 -31.34 -0.52
CA ASN A 784 47.75 -32.25 0.40
C ASN A 784 48.40 -33.65 0.37
N ASP A 785 48.69 -34.17 -0.82
CA ASP A 785 49.36 -35.46 -1.01
C ASP A 785 50.80 -35.43 -0.48
N ARG A 786 51.54 -34.33 -0.67
CA ARG A 786 52.86 -34.12 -0.04
C ARG A 786 52.77 -34.02 1.48
N LEU A 787 51.73 -33.42 2.04
CA LEU A 787 51.56 -33.31 3.49
C LEU A 787 51.21 -34.68 4.11
N HIS A 788 50.36 -35.48 3.47
CA HIS A 788 50.06 -36.84 3.93
C HIS A 788 51.24 -37.81 3.80
N ALA A 789 52.14 -37.60 2.85
CA ALA A 789 53.33 -38.43 2.66
C ALA A 789 54.50 -38.11 3.64
N GLU A 790 54.43 -36.99 4.37
CA GLU A 790 55.54 -36.46 5.16
C GLU A 790 55.26 -36.47 6.67
N PRO A 791 56.25 -36.71 7.55
CA PRO A 791 56.06 -36.67 9.00
C PRO A 791 55.60 -35.29 9.49
N TYR A 792 54.81 -35.27 10.58
CA TYR A 792 54.16 -34.07 11.13
C TYR A 792 55.08 -32.84 11.30
N LEU A 793 56.34 -33.03 11.72
CA LEU A 793 57.32 -31.95 11.86
C LEU A 793 57.82 -31.37 10.51
N ALA A 794 57.81 -32.17 9.44
CA ALA A 794 58.20 -31.73 8.09
C ALA A 794 57.06 -30.98 7.38
N GLN A 795 55.80 -31.35 7.65
CA GLN A 795 54.60 -30.68 7.13
C GLN A 795 54.61 -29.17 7.42
N ILE A 796 55.02 -28.77 8.64
CA ILE A 796 55.15 -27.37 9.06
C ILE A 796 56.09 -26.57 8.13
N LYS A 797 57.19 -27.18 7.67
CA LYS A 797 58.15 -26.53 6.77
C LYS A 797 57.57 -26.37 5.36
N ILE A 798 56.85 -27.36 4.86
CA ILE A 798 56.17 -27.33 3.55
C ILE A 798 55.12 -26.22 3.52
N ILE A 799 54.31 -26.10 4.58
CA ILE A 799 53.31 -25.03 4.73
C ILE A 799 54.00 -23.65 4.83
N SER A 800 55.09 -23.54 5.60
CA SER A 800 55.87 -22.30 5.75
C SER A 800 56.45 -21.79 4.42
N GLU A 801 57.03 -22.68 3.60
CA GLU A 801 57.59 -22.33 2.29
C GLU A 801 56.49 -21.98 1.28
N TRP A 802 55.34 -22.67 1.31
CA TRP A 802 54.20 -22.35 0.46
C TRP A 802 53.63 -20.94 0.75
N ILE A 803 53.45 -20.59 2.02
CA ILE A 803 52.98 -19.25 2.45
C ILE A 803 53.97 -18.15 1.99
N LYS A 804 55.28 -18.38 2.17
CA LYS A 804 56.32 -17.42 1.74
C LYS A 804 56.36 -17.22 0.22
N THR A 805 56.15 -18.28 -0.55
CA THR A 805 56.29 -18.25 -2.01
C THR A 805 55.10 -17.60 -2.72
N ASN A 806 53.89 -17.70 -2.14
CA ASN A 806 52.64 -17.28 -2.81
C ASN A 806 52.08 -15.92 -2.36
N GLN A 807 52.82 -15.14 -1.55
CA GLN A 807 52.50 -13.77 -1.09
C GLN A 807 51.00 -13.43 -1.04
N LEU A 808 50.26 -14.09 -0.15
CA LEU A 808 48.85 -13.80 0.06
C LEU A 808 48.68 -12.41 0.69
N GLN A 809 48.43 -11.39 -0.14
CA GLN A 809 47.94 -10.11 0.34
C GLN A 809 46.54 -10.31 0.94
N THR A 810 46.44 -10.08 2.25
CA THR A 810 45.17 -10.09 2.96
C THR A 810 44.42 -8.78 2.73
N SER A 811 43.56 -8.75 1.70
CA SER A 811 42.57 -7.68 1.52
C SER A 811 41.21 -8.23 1.07
N ASN A 812 40.21 -7.99 1.92
CA ASN A 812 38.76 -8.02 1.70
C ASN A 812 38.21 -8.82 0.51
N TYR A 813 37.74 -10.05 0.76
CA TYR A 813 36.84 -10.77 -0.17
C TYR A 813 35.63 -11.40 0.52
N SER A 814 34.49 -11.33 -0.17
CA SER A 814 33.17 -11.82 0.24
C SER A 814 32.91 -13.26 -0.26
N PRO A 815 32.05 -14.08 0.38
CA PRO A 815 31.94 -15.51 0.08
C PRO A 815 31.15 -15.83 -1.21
N ALA A 816 31.77 -16.56 -2.15
CA ALA A 816 31.11 -17.09 -3.36
C ALA A 816 30.19 -18.29 -3.05
N ARG A 817 29.16 -18.55 -3.89
CA ARG A 817 28.15 -19.62 -3.72
C ARG A 817 27.98 -20.55 -4.93
N PHE A 818 27.75 -21.83 -4.63
CA PHE A 818 27.04 -22.89 -5.37
C PHE A 818 27.36 -23.26 -6.84
N SER A 819 27.81 -22.36 -7.74
CA SER A 819 28.14 -22.76 -9.12
C SER A 819 29.29 -23.77 -9.18
N ASP A 820 30.21 -23.69 -8.22
CA ASP A 820 31.38 -24.55 -8.14
C ASP A 820 31.03 -26.00 -7.77
N VAL A 821 29.91 -26.24 -7.07
CA VAL A 821 29.52 -27.60 -6.63
C VAL A 821 29.26 -28.51 -7.82
N LEU A 822 28.60 -28.01 -8.87
CA LEU A 822 28.36 -28.80 -10.08
C LEU A 822 29.65 -29.04 -10.88
N ALA A 823 30.56 -28.06 -10.91
CA ALA A 823 31.86 -28.18 -11.59
C ALA A 823 32.79 -29.18 -10.86
N ILE A 824 32.86 -29.09 -9.53
CA ILE A 824 33.60 -30.00 -8.64
C ILE A 824 33.05 -31.42 -8.76
N ASN A 825 31.73 -31.61 -8.67
CA ASN A 825 31.12 -32.94 -8.77
C ASN A 825 31.41 -33.59 -10.14
N ASN A 826 31.28 -32.83 -11.24
CA ASN A 826 31.63 -33.30 -12.58
C ASN A 826 33.14 -33.59 -12.76
N TYR A 827 34.03 -32.83 -12.10
CA TYR A 827 35.47 -33.09 -12.13
C TYR A 827 35.84 -34.35 -11.33
N LEU A 828 35.30 -34.53 -10.12
CA LEU A 828 35.54 -35.69 -9.27
C LEU A 828 35.01 -37.00 -9.89
N LEU A 829 33.82 -36.96 -10.52
CA LEU A 829 33.27 -38.06 -11.31
C LEU A 829 34.21 -38.43 -12.48
N LYS A 830 34.81 -37.43 -13.14
CA LYS A 830 35.73 -37.63 -14.27
C LYS A 830 37.09 -38.23 -13.84
N GLN A 831 37.53 -37.99 -12.61
CA GLN A 831 38.77 -38.55 -12.04
C GLN A 831 38.59 -39.90 -11.31
N GLN A 832 37.40 -40.50 -11.35
CA GLN A 832 37.05 -41.78 -10.71
C GLN A 832 37.35 -41.89 -9.19
N ILE A 833 37.31 -40.78 -8.43
CA ILE A 833 37.57 -40.78 -6.99
C ILE A 833 36.33 -41.30 -6.23
N ARG A 834 36.25 -42.61 -6.02
CA ARG A 834 35.02 -43.30 -5.57
C ARG A 834 34.55 -43.00 -4.14
N ASN A 835 35.38 -42.39 -3.29
CA ASN A 835 35.09 -42.17 -1.86
C ASN A 835 35.01 -40.68 -1.47
N ALA A 836 34.62 -39.80 -2.40
CA ALA A 836 34.47 -38.37 -2.16
C ALA A 836 33.27 -37.86 -1.28
N PRO A 837 32.29 -38.65 -0.77
CA PRO A 837 31.15 -38.07 -0.04
C PRO A 837 31.53 -37.20 1.18
N VAL A 838 32.40 -37.71 2.06
CA VAL A 838 32.66 -37.05 3.36
C VAL A 838 33.45 -35.74 3.20
N ALA A 839 34.42 -35.69 2.29
CA ALA A 839 35.21 -34.49 2.04
C ALA A 839 34.39 -33.35 1.42
N VAL A 840 33.45 -33.67 0.53
CA VAL A 840 32.58 -32.68 -0.13
C VAL A 840 31.48 -32.20 0.82
N THR A 841 30.94 -33.07 1.68
CA THR A 841 29.95 -32.64 2.70
C THR A 841 30.58 -31.70 3.72
N LYS A 842 31.77 -32.01 4.28
CA LYS A 842 32.43 -31.16 5.28
C LYS A 842 32.76 -29.76 4.73
N TYR A 843 33.23 -29.67 3.48
CA TYR A 843 33.47 -28.37 2.81
C TYR A 843 32.20 -27.50 2.61
N LEU A 844 31.01 -28.10 2.65
CA LEU A 844 29.74 -27.41 2.41
C LEU A 844 28.94 -27.07 3.69
N THR A 845 29.30 -27.65 4.84
CA THR A 845 28.77 -27.24 6.16
C THR A 845 29.52 -26.06 6.78
N ASP A 846 30.82 -25.91 6.49
CA ASP A 846 31.71 -24.97 7.19
C ASP A 846 31.70 -23.55 6.57
N ARG A 847 30.58 -22.82 6.69
CA ARG A 847 30.55 -21.34 6.49
C ARG A 847 29.76 -20.61 7.58
N GLU A 848 30.28 -20.77 8.78
CA GLU A 848 29.95 -20.00 9.99
C GLU A 848 30.26 -18.50 9.81
N ILE A 849 29.52 -17.65 10.53
CA ILE A 849 29.80 -16.21 10.63
C ILE A 849 30.63 -15.97 11.89
N TRP A 850 31.74 -15.25 11.74
CA TRP A 850 32.67 -14.92 12.81
C TRP A 850 32.80 -13.41 12.93
N TRP A 851 32.71 -12.87 14.15
CA TRP A 851 33.21 -11.53 14.45
C TRP A 851 33.77 -11.47 15.87
N MET A 852 34.54 -10.43 16.13
CA MET A 852 35.14 -10.13 17.42
C MET A 852 34.71 -8.71 17.80
N ASP A 853 34.31 -8.52 19.05
CA ASP A 853 34.06 -7.22 19.66
C ASP A 853 34.86 -7.09 20.96
N ASP A 854 34.75 -5.94 21.63
CA ASP A 854 35.50 -5.62 22.84
C ASP A 854 35.14 -6.51 24.05
N PHE A 855 34.12 -7.39 23.94
CA PHE A 855 33.68 -8.30 24.99
C PHE A 855 34.07 -9.76 24.77
N GLY A 856 34.56 -10.13 23.58
CA GLY A 856 35.12 -11.45 23.31
C GLY A 856 34.92 -11.99 21.90
N PHE A 857 35.12 -13.30 21.78
CA PHE A 857 35.03 -14.04 20.53
C PHE A 857 33.70 -14.79 20.46
N HIS A 858 32.85 -14.45 19.49
CA HIS A 858 31.51 -15.01 19.36
C HIS A 858 31.44 -15.97 18.15
N ILE A 859 30.93 -17.18 18.38
CA ILE A 859 30.73 -18.21 17.34
C ILE A 859 29.25 -18.56 17.29
N TYR A 860 28.64 -18.44 16.10
CA TYR A 860 27.25 -18.84 15.88
C TYR A 860 27.21 -20.17 15.10
N ALA A 861 27.29 -21.27 15.83
CA ALA A 861 27.17 -22.63 15.30
C ALA A 861 25.76 -23.20 15.54
N SER A 862 25.11 -23.74 14.50
CA SER A 862 23.93 -24.59 14.65
C SER A 862 24.35 -26.06 14.78
N ASN A 863 23.72 -26.79 15.70
CA ASN A 863 24.03 -28.19 16.08
C ASN A 863 25.34 -28.44 16.86
N LEU A 864 25.46 -27.86 18.05
CA LEU A 864 26.29 -28.41 19.13
C LEU A 864 25.43 -28.68 20.36
N THR A 865 25.26 -29.96 20.73
CA THR A 865 24.64 -30.40 21.98
C THR A 865 25.71 -30.85 22.97
N THR A 866 25.40 -30.76 24.27
CA THR A 866 26.36 -30.64 25.38
C THR A 866 27.43 -31.76 25.48
N GLY A 867 28.71 -31.38 25.54
CA GLY A 867 29.85 -32.26 25.82
C GLY A 867 31.14 -31.49 26.12
N VAL A 868 32.01 -32.04 26.99
CA VAL A 868 33.18 -31.37 27.61
C VAL A 868 34.17 -30.77 26.59
N MET A 869 34.45 -29.46 26.71
CA MET A 869 35.61 -28.84 26.05
C MET A 869 36.91 -29.21 26.79
N SER A 870 37.94 -29.62 26.03
CA SER A 870 39.32 -29.70 26.53
C SER A 870 40.22 -28.78 25.71
N GLY A 871 40.72 -27.72 26.35
CA GLY A 871 41.64 -26.76 25.73
C GLY A 871 43.09 -27.05 26.09
N LEU A 872 43.99 -27.00 25.12
CA LEU A 872 45.43 -27.17 25.30
C LEU A 872 46.17 -25.96 24.69
N ALA A 873 46.77 -25.14 25.55
CA ALA A 873 47.53 -23.96 25.14
C ALA A 873 48.94 -24.36 24.65
N TYR A 874 49.31 -23.92 23.44
CA TYR A 874 50.66 -24.12 22.90
C TYR A 874 51.37 -22.79 22.65
N GLU A 875 52.52 -22.61 23.28
CA GLU A 875 53.32 -21.39 23.14
C GLU A 875 54.25 -21.46 21.92
N LEU A 876 53.84 -20.78 20.84
CA LEU A 876 54.67 -20.63 19.63
C LEU A 876 55.74 -19.56 19.85
N ASN A 877 56.85 -19.96 20.49
CA ASN A 877 57.98 -19.13 20.90
C ASN A 877 58.83 -18.50 19.77
N PHE A 878 58.30 -18.40 18.54
CA PHE A 878 58.98 -17.76 17.40
C PHE A 878 58.17 -16.55 16.90
N GLY A 879 58.64 -15.36 17.28
CA GLY A 879 57.94 -14.10 17.02
C GLY A 879 57.70 -13.80 15.53
N GLY A 880 56.44 -13.89 15.12
CA GLY A 880 55.90 -13.33 13.88
C GLY A 880 55.28 -11.94 14.11
N ASP A 881 55.06 -11.15 13.07
CA ASP A 881 54.63 -9.75 13.18
C ASP A 881 53.10 -9.62 13.10
N CYS A 882 52.44 -9.27 14.20
CA CYS A 882 50.97 -9.17 14.28
C CYS A 882 50.47 -7.76 13.90
N GLY A 883 50.73 -7.35 12.65
CA GLY A 883 50.33 -6.04 12.14
C GLY A 883 51.08 -4.87 12.79
N SER A 884 50.55 -3.65 12.63
CA SER A 884 51.31 -2.40 12.82
C SER A 884 51.67 -1.98 14.25
N ARG A 885 51.66 -2.89 15.25
CA ARG A 885 52.04 -2.60 16.65
C ARG A 885 52.92 -3.67 17.29
N ARG A 886 54.24 -3.43 17.21
CA ARG A 886 55.36 -3.92 18.07
C ARG A 886 55.43 -5.43 18.41
N LYS A 887 56.59 -6.01 18.09
CA LYS A 887 57.06 -7.36 18.47
C LYS A 887 56.98 -7.64 19.99
N GLY A 888 56.48 -8.83 20.34
CA GLY A 888 56.47 -9.41 21.69
C GLY A 888 56.30 -10.93 21.64
N PRO A 889 56.24 -11.64 22.79
CA PRO A 889 55.91 -13.06 22.83
C PRO A 889 54.40 -13.26 22.62
N TYR A 890 54.04 -14.07 21.62
CA TYR A 890 52.66 -14.30 21.21
C TYR A 890 52.25 -15.76 21.43
N VAL A 891 50.98 -15.97 21.79
CA VAL A 891 50.41 -17.31 21.97
C VAL A 891 49.26 -17.52 20.99
N TYR A 892 49.20 -18.73 20.43
CA TYR A 892 48.06 -19.22 19.64
C TYR A 892 47.36 -20.30 20.46
N TYR A 893 46.05 -20.14 20.69
CA TYR A 893 45.28 -21.08 21.48
C TYR A 893 44.60 -22.12 20.57
N LEU A 894 44.71 -23.41 20.91
CA LEU A 894 44.08 -24.50 20.15
C LEU A 894 42.84 -25.02 20.89
N LEU A 895 41.71 -25.07 20.19
CA LEU A 895 40.45 -25.63 20.68
C LEU A 895 40.05 -26.85 19.82
N GLN A 896 39.74 -27.96 20.50
CA GLN A 896 39.35 -29.23 19.88
C GLN A 896 37.96 -29.66 20.39
N PHE A 897 37.14 -30.18 19.48
CA PHE A 897 35.79 -30.69 19.73
C PHE A 897 35.71 -32.18 19.29
N ASP A 898 34.88 -32.97 19.96
CA ASP A 898 34.78 -34.43 19.75
C ASP A 898 33.32 -34.90 19.98
N PRO A 899 32.52 -35.26 18.94
CA PRO A 899 31.07 -35.44 19.05
C PRO A 899 30.55 -36.89 18.97
N PRO A 900 29.42 -37.20 19.66
CA PRO A 900 28.40 -38.04 19.02
C PRO A 900 26.93 -37.61 19.26
N LEU A 901 26.23 -37.31 18.15
CA LEU A 901 24.80 -37.50 17.85
C LEU A 901 23.71 -37.28 18.94
N GLN A 902 22.92 -36.20 18.81
CA GLN A 902 21.57 -36.22 18.18
C GLN A 902 20.98 -34.80 17.99
N PRO A 903 20.07 -34.58 17.00
CA PRO A 903 19.57 -33.24 16.66
C PRO A 903 18.15 -32.97 17.19
N ALA A 904 18.05 -32.60 18.46
CA ALA A 904 16.90 -31.88 19.03
C ALA A 904 17.43 -30.91 20.10
N ASP A 905 16.82 -29.72 20.17
CA ASP A 905 17.15 -28.61 21.08
C ASP A 905 18.52 -27.93 20.84
N SER A 906 18.49 -26.78 20.15
CA SER A 906 19.64 -25.88 19.99
C SER A 906 19.75 -24.88 21.14
N GLN A 907 20.92 -24.79 21.78
CA GLN A 907 21.26 -23.80 22.79
C GLN A 907 22.58 -23.08 22.47
N VAL A 908 22.79 -21.91 23.08
CA VAL A 908 24.01 -21.09 22.93
C VAL A 908 25.08 -21.60 23.89
N VAL A 909 26.30 -21.81 23.38
CA VAL A 909 27.48 -22.17 24.19
C VAL A 909 28.36 -20.94 24.37
N ASN A 910 28.48 -20.44 25.61
CA ASN A 910 29.38 -19.32 25.93
C ASN A 910 30.82 -19.82 26.14
N MET A 911 31.77 -19.19 25.44
CA MET A 911 33.21 -19.38 25.65
C MET A 911 33.68 -18.71 26.96
N PRO A 912 34.81 -19.14 27.56
CA PRO A 912 35.48 -18.39 28.63
C PRO A 912 35.88 -16.98 28.16
N LYS A 913 35.89 -16.00 29.07
CA LYS A 913 36.28 -14.64 28.68
C LYS A 913 37.77 -14.58 28.38
N GLN A 914 38.15 -13.64 27.52
CA GLN A 914 39.57 -13.41 27.19
C GLN A 914 40.42 -13.12 28.44
N GLU A 915 39.82 -12.50 29.46
CA GLU A 915 40.41 -12.22 30.77
C GLU A 915 40.78 -13.51 31.53
N ASP A 916 39.87 -14.50 31.56
CA ASP A 916 40.09 -15.80 32.21
C ASP A 916 41.19 -16.60 31.48
N ILE A 917 41.17 -16.54 30.15
CA ILE A 917 42.19 -17.18 29.30
C ILE A 917 43.55 -16.54 29.58
N LEU A 918 43.66 -15.20 29.61
CA LEU A 918 44.91 -14.47 29.90
C LEU A 918 45.45 -14.76 31.31
N GLN A 919 44.59 -14.96 32.32
CA GLN A 919 45.04 -15.40 33.65
C GLN A 919 45.70 -16.79 33.62
N SER A 920 45.22 -17.70 32.77
CA SER A 920 45.76 -19.07 32.68
C SER A 920 47.15 -19.17 32.03
N ILE A 921 47.52 -18.24 31.14
CA ILE A 921 48.81 -18.29 30.37
C ILE A 921 49.95 -17.50 31.02
N GLY A 922 49.67 -16.76 32.09
CA GLY A 922 50.63 -15.91 32.81
C GLY A 922 50.80 -14.50 32.21
N GLY A 923 50.96 -13.52 33.09
CA GLY A 923 51.01 -12.09 32.73
C GLY A 923 52.20 -11.73 31.85
N GLY A 924 51.95 -10.97 30.77
CA GLY A 924 52.98 -10.41 29.88
C GLY A 924 52.94 -10.89 28.43
N LYS A 925 51.99 -11.77 28.06
CA LYS A 925 51.82 -12.29 26.70
C LYS A 925 50.57 -11.70 26.03
N THR A 926 50.59 -11.59 24.70
CA THR A 926 49.45 -11.09 23.90
C THR A 926 48.96 -12.18 22.95
N ILE A 927 47.64 -12.41 22.90
CA ILE A 927 47.04 -13.37 21.96
C ILE A 927 46.96 -12.69 20.58
N CYS A 928 47.60 -13.29 19.56
CA CYS A 928 47.51 -12.80 18.17
C CYS A 928 46.40 -13.48 17.35
N GLY A 929 45.87 -14.60 17.82
CA GLY A 929 44.80 -15.33 17.18
C GLY A 929 44.52 -16.66 17.86
N THR A 930 43.28 -17.11 17.73
CA THR A 930 42.83 -18.44 18.18
C THR A 930 42.75 -19.35 16.96
N LEU A 931 43.29 -20.56 17.05
CA LEU A 931 43.17 -21.57 16.00
C LEU A 931 42.18 -22.63 16.47
N VAL A 932 41.03 -22.75 15.83
CA VAL A 932 40.02 -23.75 16.17
C VAL A 932 40.14 -24.91 15.19
N THR A 933 40.16 -26.15 15.71
CA THR A 933 40.21 -27.37 14.89
C THR A 933 39.07 -28.30 15.27
N VAL A 934 38.09 -28.43 14.37
CA VAL A 934 36.95 -29.35 14.51
C VAL A 934 37.25 -30.63 13.71
N TRP A 935 37.36 -31.77 14.40
CA TRP A 935 37.60 -33.07 13.77
C TRP A 935 36.30 -33.70 13.25
#